data_AF-A0A8J2LSM3-F1
#
_entry.id   AF-A0A8J2LSM3-F1
#
_cell.length_a   1.000
_cell.length_b   1.000
_cell.length_c   1.000
_cell.angle_alpha   90.00
_cell.angle_beta   90.00
_cell.angle_gamma   90.00
#
_symmetry.space_group_name_H-M   'P 1'
#
loop_
_entity.id
_entity.type
_entity.pdbx_description
1 polymer ?
#
loop_
_entity_poly.entity_id
_entity_poly.type
_entity_poly.pdbx_seq_one_letter_code
_entity_poly.pdbx_strand_id
1 'polypeptide(L)'
;MEEVDSILIYTLEQIGCDVNTNVAELSPLQIIKCVTRCLQLARPDMDIPAYDGATSMSGRYKVASQLAQLVTDLGYKEEIGCQSFLYPSEGDTRKLLIFMVEKLPRDIDSEVGDKIEVLLSKIAKEAESKEEDDFSSGIEVGGIRLPAAINVDALPKESMRFYASHLAELSFAKQREKFKHSTEVTSPTTPVAPPSVTDTDDDFGDPDEPEVEIVPEITKEVPVAKPRIKEKPKVAEKVIKPPIKEKPKLESTVNQEEAAAEELARNEQIRKAAEEAAEVAARTKALQENTKSKVKLAKQKDKAIHKLNQNISTLEDEVSRLRGRIEAREKDLDRQRKTHQLLSGSEDGLDKVKNAVDSQMEKLLNLANQWENHRQPLIDEIRHKRADSANKISETAKQREEIRSLKAVLKEMGQEAKEKVELYSQLMAEYEKMPKDLNRSAYTRRICEIIGNIKKQKREITKVITDTKAIQKDINTLSGRLDRTFAVADELIYKDAEKDKNVAQSYKLLVSIHSDFSRIIKTLEETGNSKRLARDLEDKVEAEKAKHFQCKLDRLQADLTQMKKENQILQATLRDPSIARANNDEYGLFKFKLVSTGSLCMPIPRTGTEHCLASPPAVTRDPHIYFKREIVEILQEDISDRSAMTETDKSKRPADSAFKQQRLAAWQPILTAGTVLPTFFVIGILFIPVGIGLLFFSDSVNEITKEYTHCIKAGTGSGTGKDEQKCSDVIANGTVTCECAPIQLEITEALKGKVYIYYALTNFYQNHRRYVKSRDDKQLLGQVGDHSAPVLPDEACNPFRFSTSQTQRKIIFPCGAIANSMFNDVILLYKDDSEIPLSGTGIAWETDKKYKFKNPSWWNEAKNNPNHPAWQTFVKPIAWKTDLWNLTDGIENEDFIVWMRTAALPNFRKLYRIVNHDAPSNIGIRDGLPPGNYTLKITYSFPVTSFQGTKSVVISTTALLGGKNPFLGISYIVVGAICLILGIVFLFIHINYGKSTWEMTHVDPRTPYN
;
A
#
# COMPACT_ATOMS: atom_id res chain seq x y z
N MET A 1 -36.99 -3.60 -10.60
CA MET A 1 -37.44 -4.71 -11.49
C MET A 1 -38.86 -4.46 -11.95
N GLU A 2 -39.81 -4.23 -11.03
CA GLU A 2 -41.21 -3.86 -11.33
C GLU A 2 -41.35 -2.71 -12.35
N GLU A 3 -40.46 -1.71 -12.33
CA GLU A 3 -40.41 -0.61 -13.32
C GLU A 3 -40.13 -1.08 -14.75
N VAL A 4 -39.26 -2.07 -14.93
CA VAL A 4 -38.93 -2.65 -16.26
C VAL A 4 -40.09 -3.49 -16.76
N ASP A 5 -40.72 -4.24 -15.87
CA ASP A 5 -41.91 -5.04 -16.19
C ASP A 5 -43.08 -4.15 -16.59
N SER A 6 -43.27 -3.01 -15.91
CA SER A 6 -44.32 -2.03 -16.25
C SER A 6 -44.17 -1.48 -17.67
N ILE A 7 -42.95 -1.13 -18.09
CA ILE A 7 -42.65 -0.67 -19.46
C ILE A 7 -42.85 -1.79 -20.48
N LEU A 8 -42.41 -3.02 -20.15
CA LEU A 8 -42.54 -4.20 -21.00
C LEU A 8 -44.01 -4.56 -21.25
N ILE A 9 -44.82 -4.61 -20.20
CA ILE A 9 -46.26 -4.91 -20.25
C ILE A 9 -46.98 -3.85 -21.08
N TYR A 10 -46.75 -2.56 -20.80
CA TYR A 10 -47.33 -1.47 -21.58
C TYR A 10 -46.99 -1.57 -23.08
N THR A 11 -45.73 -1.90 -23.41
CA THR A 11 -45.30 -2.08 -24.81
C THR A 11 -46.03 -3.27 -25.47
N LEU A 12 -46.21 -4.38 -24.76
CA LEU A 12 -46.95 -5.56 -25.24
C LEU A 12 -48.45 -5.27 -25.41
N GLU A 13 -49.07 -4.49 -24.52
CA GLU A 13 -50.46 -4.02 -24.67
C GLU A 13 -50.63 -3.17 -25.94
N GLN A 14 -49.73 -2.22 -26.23
CA GLN A 14 -49.78 -1.40 -27.44
C GLN A 14 -49.65 -2.22 -28.74
N ILE A 15 -49.06 -3.41 -28.67
CA ILE A 15 -48.91 -4.36 -29.78
C ILE A 15 -50.16 -5.28 -29.94
N GLY A 16 -51.13 -5.16 -29.03
CA GLY A 16 -52.38 -5.92 -29.01
C GLY A 16 -52.30 -7.25 -28.26
N CYS A 17 -51.37 -7.38 -27.30
CA CYS A 17 -51.28 -8.53 -26.42
C CYS A 17 -51.99 -8.28 -25.08
N ASP A 18 -52.81 -9.24 -24.66
CA ASP A 18 -53.59 -9.18 -23.41
C ASP A 18 -52.75 -9.75 -22.25
N VAL A 19 -52.15 -8.87 -21.45
CA VAL A 19 -51.13 -9.16 -20.42
C VAL A 19 -51.48 -8.50 -19.08
N ASN A 20 -51.27 -9.22 -17.97
CA ASN A 20 -51.51 -8.72 -16.61
C ASN A 20 -50.44 -7.72 -16.15
N THR A 21 -50.71 -7.02 -15.04
CA THR A 21 -49.84 -6.04 -14.34
C THR A 21 -48.45 -6.53 -13.92
N ASN A 22 -48.11 -7.82 -14.02
CA ASN A 22 -46.76 -8.31 -13.73
C ASN A 22 -46.38 -9.52 -14.63
N VAL A 23 -45.12 -9.56 -15.09
CA VAL A 23 -44.54 -10.65 -15.89
C VAL A 23 -44.62 -12.00 -15.17
N ALA A 24 -44.57 -12.00 -13.83
CA ALA A 24 -44.69 -13.21 -13.01
C ALA A 24 -46.08 -13.89 -13.09
N GLU A 25 -47.12 -13.18 -13.51
CA GLU A 25 -48.50 -13.68 -13.58
C GLU A 25 -48.91 -14.16 -14.99
N LEU A 26 -48.03 -14.03 -15.99
CA LEU A 26 -48.36 -14.35 -17.37
C LEU A 26 -48.54 -15.85 -17.58
N SER A 27 -49.71 -16.24 -18.07
CA SER A 27 -49.96 -17.65 -18.40
C SER A 27 -49.13 -18.11 -19.60
N PRO A 28 -48.78 -19.41 -19.69
CA PRO A 28 -48.14 -20.01 -20.87
C PRO A 28 -48.83 -19.65 -22.20
N LEU A 29 -50.16 -19.54 -22.18
CA LEU A 29 -50.99 -19.16 -23.33
C LEU A 29 -50.77 -17.69 -23.75
N GLN A 30 -50.66 -16.78 -22.80
CA GLN A 30 -50.36 -15.37 -23.07
C GLN A 30 -48.94 -15.20 -23.60
N ILE A 31 -47.95 -15.89 -23.02
CA ILE A 31 -46.55 -15.80 -23.46
C ILE A 31 -46.40 -16.32 -24.90
N ILE A 32 -47.00 -17.47 -25.24
CA ILE A 32 -47.01 -17.98 -26.62
C ILE A 32 -47.65 -16.98 -27.58
N LYS A 33 -48.78 -16.35 -27.22
CA LYS A 33 -49.41 -15.30 -28.04
C LYS A 33 -48.53 -14.07 -28.21
N CYS A 34 -47.91 -13.57 -27.13
CA CYS A 34 -47.01 -12.41 -27.16
C CYS A 34 -45.82 -12.64 -28.09
N VAL A 35 -45.14 -13.77 -27.94
CA VAL A 35 -43.98 -14.12 -28.78
C VAL A 35 -44.42 -14.35 -30.23
N THR A 36 -45.52 -15.06 -30.48
CA THR A 36 -46.08 -15.22 -31.83
C THR A 36 -46.38 -13.87 -32.48
N ARG A 37 -46.96 -12.93 -31.74
CA ARG A 37 -47.28 -11.58 -32.25
C ARG A 37 -46.03 -10.74 -32.52
N CYS A 38 -45.02 -10.81 -31.64
CA CYS A 38 -43.75 -10.13 -31.86
C CYS A 38 -43.00 -10.70 -33.08
N LEU A 39 -43.02 -12.02 -33.28
CA LEU A 39 -42.42 -12.68 -34.44
C LEU A 39 -43.10 -12.26 -35.76
N GLN A 40 -44.44 -12.19 -35.78
CA GLN A 40 -45.21 -11.71 -36.95
C GLN A 40 -44.82 -10.29 -37.37
N LEU A 41 -44.56 -9.42 -36.39
CA LEU A 41 -44.17 -8.03 -36.65
C LEU A 41 -42.68 -7.92 -37.02
N ALA A 42 -41.80 -8.64 -36.33
CA ALA A 42 -40.35 -8.66 -36.61
C ALA A 42 -39.98 -9.29 -37.95
N ARG A 43 -40.80 -10.23 -38.46
CA ARG A 43 -40.59 -10.96 -39.72
C ARG A 43 -41.94 -11.28 -40.39
N PRO A 44 -42.56 -10.34 -41.12
CA PRO A 44 -43.85 -10.57 -41.78
C PRO A 44 -43.83 -11.66 -42.88
N ASP A 45 -42.65 -11.98 -43.42
CA ASP A 45 -42.47 -12.96 -44.50
C ASP A 45 -42.31 -14.43 -44.03
N MET A 46 -42.43 -14.72 -42.73
CA MET A 46 -42.28 -16.10 -42.21
C MET A 46 -43.61 -16.79 -41.93
N ASP A 47 -43.68 -18.09 -42.28
CA ASP A 47 -44.83 -18.95 -42.00
C ASP A 47 -44.82 -19.39 -40.52
N ILE A 48 -45.58 -18.67 -39.68
CA ILE A 48 -45.57 -18.83 -38.22
C ILE A 48 -46.71 -19.78 -37.79
N PRO A 49 -46.47 -20.78 -36.92
CA PRO A 49 -47.49 -21.76 -36.54
C PRO A 49 -48.73 -21.11 -35.91
N ALA A 50 -49.90 -21.34 -36.51
CA ALA A 50 -51.17 -20.87 -35.97
C ALA A 50 -51.51 -21.57 -34.64
N TYR A 51 -51.80 -20.77 -33.60
CA TYR A 51 -52.08 -21.26 -32.25
C TYR A 51 -53.48 -20.85 -31.76
N ASP A 52 -54.40 -21.81 -31.75
CA ASP A 52 -55.84 -21.59 -31.47
C ASP A 52 -56.26 -21.84 -30.01
N GLY A 53 -55.32 -22.24 -29.14
CA GLY A 53 -55.57 -22.53 -27.71
C GLY A 53 -56.40 -23.79 -27.41
N ALA A 54 -57.23 -24.25 -28.33
CA ALA A 54 -58.02 -25.49 -28.25
C ALA A 54 -57.19 -26.76 -28.55
N THR A 55 -55.97 -26.58 -29.07
CA THR A 55 -55.04 -27.63 -29.47
C THR A 55 -54.55 -28.51 -28.29
N SER A 56 -54.46 -29.82 -28.54
CA SER A 56 -54.07 -30.85 -27.56
C SER A 56 -52.63 -30.69 -27.04
N MET A 57 -52.29 -31.30 -25.90
CA MET A 57 -50.97 -31.16 -25.27
C MET A 57 -49.78 -31.51 -26.18
N SER A 58 -49.91 -32.50 -27.06
CA SER A 58 -48.89 -32.83 -28.07
C SER A 58 -48.77 -31.75 -29.15
N GLY A 59 -49.89 -31.13 -29.55
CA GLY A 59 -49.89 -29.95 -30.42
C GLY A 59 -49.20 -28.75 -29.78
N ARG A 60 -49.49 -28.46 -28.51
CA ARG A 60 -48.85 -27.37 -27.74
C ARG A 60 -47.34 -27.55 -27.65
N TYR A 61 -46.87 -28.78 -27.39
CA TYR A 61 -45.44 -29.10 -27.35
C TYR A 61 -44.77 -28.89 -28.72
N LYS A 62 -45.43 -29.28 -29.82
CA LYS A 62 -44.92 -29.08 -31.18
C LYS A 62 -44.79 -27.59 -31.53
N VAL A 63 -45.82 -26.79 -31.24
CA VAL A 63 -45.81 -25.33 -31.49
C VAL A 63 -44.74 -24.64 -30.63
N ALA A 64 -44.66 -24.95 -29.33
CA ALA A 64 -43.64 -24.40 -28.43
C ALA A 64 -42.20 -24.75 -28.88
N SER A 65 -41.99 -25.96 -29.42
CA SER A 65 -40.69 -26.37 -29.98
C SER A 65 -40.34 -25.62 -31.27
N GLN A 66 -41.33 -25.36 -32.14
CA GLN A 66 -41.13 -24.58 -33.36
C GLN A 66 -40.86 -23.10 -33.05
N LEU A 67 -41.58 -22.50 -32.09
CA LEU A 67 -41.33 -21.13 -31.64
C LEU A 67 -39.96 -20.98 -30.98
N ALA A 68 -39.51 -21.95 -30.18
CA ALA A 68 -38.16 -21.97 -29.62
C ALA A 68 -37.08 -21.96 -30.72
N GLN A 69 -37.25 -22.77 -31.78
CA GLN A 69 -36.34 -22.78 -32.91
C GLN A 69 -36.32 -21.42 -33.63
N LEU A 70 -37.48 -20.85 -33.97
CA LEU A 70 -37.58 -19.55 -34.64
C LEU A 70 -36.95 -18.39 -33.83
N VAL A 71 -37.09 -18.42 -32.49
CA VAL A 71 -36.44 -17.45 -31.59
C VAL A 71 -34.92 -17.65 -31.55
N THR A 72 -34.45 -18.91 -31.59
CA THR A 72 -33.02 -19.25 -31.67
C THR A 72 -32.43 -18.76 -33.00
N ASP A 73 -33.13 -18.99 -34.11
CA ASP A 73 -32.71 -18.59 -35.46
C ASP A 73 -32.68 -17.05 -35.64
N LEU A 74 -33.46 -16.30 -34.85
CA LEU A 74 -33.37 -14.84 -34.73
C LEU A 74 -32.16 -14.35 -33.90
N GLY A 75 -31.33 -15.25 -33.38
CA GLY A 75 -30.10 -14.94 -32.67
C GLY A 75 -30.25 -14.80 -31.15
N TYR A 76 -31.23 -15.46 -30.53
CA TYR A 76 -31.31 -15.55 -29.08
C TYR A 76 -30.10 -16.32 -28.53
N LYS A 77 -29.45 -15.79 -27.48
CA LYS A 77 -28.12 -16.26 -27.04
C LYS A 77 -28.16 -17.34 -25.94
N GLU A 78 -29.31 -17.57 -25.33
CA GLU A 78 -29.50 -18.57 -24.27
C GLU A 78 -30.26 -19.79 -24.83
N GLU A 79 -30.07 -20.99 -24.26
CA GLU A 79 -30.78 -22.19 -24.70
C GLU A 79 -32.29 -22.05 -24.40
N ILE A 80 -33.08 -21.84 -25.45
CA ILE A 80 -34.54 -21.81 -25.38
C ILE A 80 -35.13 -23.12 -25.91
N GLY A 81 -36.11 -23.67 -25.18
CA GLY A 81 -36.79 -24.90 -25.56
C GLY A 81 -38.30 -24.80 -25.39
N CYS A 82 -39.01 -25.83 -25.83
CA CYS A 82 -40.46 -25.96 -25.63
C CYS A 82 -40.90 -25.80 -24.16
N GLN A 83 -40.05 -26.20 -23.20
CA GLN A 83 -40.32 -26.06 -21.77
C GLN A 83 -40.38 -24.59 -21.33
N SER A 84 -39.58 -23.70 -21.92
CA SER A 84 -39.55 -22.26 -21.61
C SER A 84 -40.89 -21.57 -21.87
N PHE A 85 -41.70 -22.12 -22.79
CA PHE A 85 -43.04 -21.62 -23.11
C PHE A 85 -44.16 -22.34 -22.33
N LEU A 86 -43.99 -23.62 -22.01
CA LEU A 86 -45.01 -24.43 -21.34
C LEU A 86 -44.96 -24.33 -19.80
N TYR A 87 -43.76 -24.10 -19.25
CA TYR A 87 -43.47 -23.95 -17.82
C TYR A 87 -42.55 -22.73 -17.62
N PRO A 88 -43.07 -21.51 -17.86
CA PRO A 88 -42.28 -20.28 -17.82
C PRO A 88 -41.67 -20.02 -16.44
N SER A 89 -40.39 -19.67 -16.40
CA SER A 89 -39.75 -19.04 -15.23
C SER A 89 -39.84 -17.52 -15.38
N GLU A 90 -40.04 -16.79 -14.29
CA GLU A 90 -40.17 -15.32 -14.32
C GLU A 90 -38.92 -14.67 -14.96
N GLY A 91 -37.73 -15.12 -14.58
CA GLY A 91 -36.46 -14.59 -15.08
C GLY A 91 -36.25 -14.82 -16.57
N ASP A 92 -36.53 -16.04 -17.05
CA ASP A 92 -36.30 -16.39 -18.46
C ASP A 92 -37.38 -15.80 -19.36
N THR A 93 -38.63 -15.73 -18.88
CA THR A 93 -39.75 -15.07 -19.57
C THR A 93 -39.49 -13.59 -19.76
N ARG A 94 -38.99 -12.90 -18.72
CA ARG A 94 -38.61 -11.48 -18.78
C ARG A 94 -37.53 -11.25 -19.84
N LYS A 95 -36.45 -12.04 -19.86
CA LYS A 95 -35.39 -11.93 -20.89
C LYS A 95 -35.91 -12.19 -22.30
N LEU A 96 -36.71 -13.24 -22.48
CA LEU A 96 -37.30 -13.61 -23.76
C LEU A 96 -38.18 -12.48 -24.33
N LEU A 97 -39.06 -11.91 -23.51
CA LEU A 97 -39.93 -10.81 -23.93
C LEU A 97 -39.13 -9.53 -24.21
N ILE A 98 -38.11 -9.20 -23.40
CA ILE A 98 -37.21 -8.07 -23.68
C ILE A 98 -36.54 -8.23 -25.06
N PHE A 99 -35.99 -9.42 -25.34
CA PHE A 99 -35.35 -9.71 -26.62
C PHE A 99 -36.35 -9.65 -27.79
N MET A 100 -37.56 -10.17 -27.62
CA MET A 100 -38.61 -10.10 -28.65
C MET A 100 -39.01 -8.65 -28.95
N VAL A 101 -39.15 -7.79 -27.93
CA VAL A 101 -39.42 -6.36 -28.11
C VAL A 101 -38.24 -5.64 -28.78
N GLU A 102 -36.99 -6.01 -28.46
CA GLU A 102 -35.79 -5.45 -29.12
C GLU A 102 -35.74 -5.73 -30.63
N LYS A 103 -36.38 -6.81 -31.10
CA LYS A 103 -36.41 -7.25 -32.51
C LYS A 103 -37.61 -6.77 -33.32
N LEU A 104 -38.53 -6.01 -32.74
CA LEU A 104 -39.63 -5.39 -33.48
C LEU A 104 -39.08 -4.36 -34.51
N PRO A 105 -39.77 -4.14 -35.65
CA PRO A 105 -39.37 -3.12 -36.62
C PRO A 105 -39.42 -1.74 -35.97
N ARG A 106 -38.42 -0.91 -36.27
CA ARG A 106 -38.26 0.44 -35.70
C ARG A 106 -38.57 1.55 -36.71
N ASP A 107 -39.27 1.19 -37.79
CA ASP A 107 -39.58 2.11 -38.88
C ASP A 107 -40.69 3.09 -38.47
N ILE A 108 -40.48 4.34 -38.88
CA ILE A 108 -41.03 5.56 -38.26
C ILE A 108 -42.51 5.82 -38.65
N ASP A 109 -43.08 5.02 -39.56
CA ASP A 109 -44.47 5.16 -40.04
C ASP A 109 -45.49 4.24 -39.32
N SER A 110 -45.10 3.68 -38.17
CA SER A 110 -45.94 2.81 -37.33
C SER A 110 -46.62 3.60 -36.21
N GLU A 111 -47.96 3.58 -36.16
CA GLU A 111 -48.81 4.27 -35.16
C GLU A 111 -48.48 3.89 -33.69
N VAL A 112 -47.72 2.82 -33.48
CA VAL A 112 -47.22 2.36 -32.16
C VAL A 112 -45.90 3.04 -31.79
N GLY A 113 -45.02 3.29 -32.76
CA GLY A 113 -43.76 4.01 -32.56
C GLY A 113 -44.00 5.45 -32.12
N ASP A 114 -44.87 6.17 -32.84
CA ASP A 114 -45.29 7.54 -32.51
C ASP A 114 -45.83 7.67 -31.07
N LYS A 115 -46.65 6.70 -30.62
CA LYS A 115 -47.25 6.73 -29.27
C LYS A 115 -46.19 6.56 -28.18
N ILE A 116 -45.18 5.73 -28.41
CA ILE A 116 -44.06 5.53 -27.49
C ILE A 116 -43.16 6.77 -27.48
N GLU A 117 -42.88 7.38 -28.63
CA GLU A 117 -42.07 8.61 -28.73
C GLU A 117 -42.77 9.83 -28.10
N VAL A 118 -44.09 9.96 -28.26
CA VAL A 118 -44.91 11.02 -27.63
C VAL A 118 -44.94 10.88 -26.10
N LEU A 119 -44.91 9.65 -25.56
CA LEU A 119 -44.83 9.43 -24.11
C LEU A 119 -43.44 9.77 -23.55
N LEU A 120 -42.38 9.28 -24.17
CA LEU A 120 -41.00 9.56 -23.75
C LEU A 120 -40.68 11.06 -23.85
N SER A 121 -41.16 11.75 -24.88
CA SER A 121 -40.97 13.19 -25.04
C SER A 121 -41.82 14.06 -24.11
N LYS A 122 -42.96 13.58 -23.61
CA LYS A 122 -43.71 14.23 -22.52
C LYS A 122 -42.98 14.10 -21.18
N ILE A 123 -42.54 12.89 -20.83
CA ILE A 123 -41.80 12.62 -19.58
C ILE A 123 -40.52 13.47 -19.53
N ALA A 124 -39.78 13.58 -20.64
CA ALA A 124 -38.60 14.43 -20.73
C ALA A 124 -38.92 15.93 -20.57
N LYS A 125 -40.00 16.43 -21.19
CA LYS A 125 -40.40 17.85 -21.09
C LYS A 125 -40.85 18.27 -19.70
N GLU A 126 -41.55 17.41 -18.96
CA GLU A 126 -42.01 17.76 -17.61
C GLU A 126 -40.84 17.70 -16.60
N ALA A 127 -39.86 16.80 -16.79
CA ALA A 127 -38.63 16.74 -16.01
C ALA A 127 -37.74 17.99 -16.16
N GLU A 128 -37.74 18.67 -17.32
CA GLU A 128 -37.02 19.93 -17.53
C GLU A 128 -37.71 21.16 -16.90
N SER A 129 -38.93 21.03 -16.35
CA SER A 129 -39.83 22.18 -16.14
C SER A 129 -40.02 22.70 -14.70
N LYS A 130 -39.43 22.06 -13.67
CA LYS A 130 -39.55 22.51 -12.28
C LYS A 130 -38.25 22.34 -11.48
N GLU A 131 -37.84 23.41 -10.81
CA GLU A 131 -36.69 23.44 -9.88
C GLU A 131 -36.98 22.65 -8.58
N GLU A 132 -35.90 22.33 -7.87
CA GLU A 132 -35.88 21.58 -6.61
C GLU A 132 -36.67 22.28 -5.50
N ASP A 133 -37.85 21.75 -5.13
CA ASP A 133 -38.42 21.76 -3.75
C ASP A 133 -39.90 21.27 -3.73
N ASP A 134 -40.16 19.99 -4.05
CA ASP A 134 -41.10 19.13 -3.30
C ASP A 134 -41.09 17.68 -3.87
N PHE A 135 -40.73 16.68 -3.06
CA PHE A 135 -40.73 15.26 -3.48
C PHE A 135 -41.45 14.37 -2.46
N SER A 136 -42.75 14.60 -2.28
CA SER A 136 -43.60 13.75 -1.42
C SER A 136 -44.93 13.28 -2.05
N SER A 137 -45.17 13.49 -3.34
CA SER A 137 -46.32 12.91 -4.04
C SER A 137 -45.96 12.47 -5.48
N GLY A 138 -46.15 11.19 -5.77
CA GLY A 138 -45.80 10.58 -7.07
C GLY A 138 -46.81 10.89 -8.16
N ILE A 139 -46.40 10.68 -9.41
CA ILE A 139 -47.19 10.97 -10.62
C ILE A 139 -48.08 9.75 -10.96
N GLU A 140 -49.31 10.02 -11.39
CA GLU A 140 -50.32 9.00 -11.69
C GLU A 140 -50.88 9.25 -13.10
N VAL A 141 -50.70 8.28 -14.01
CA VAL A 141 -51.16 8.36 -15.41
C VAL A 141 -51.79 7.02 -15.78
N GLY A 142 -53.03 7.05 -16.31
CA GLY A 142 -53.74 5.83 -16.72
C GLY A 142 -54.14 4.88 -15.58
N GLY A 143 -54.08 5.32 -14.32
CA GLY A 143 -54.39 4.49 -13.15
C GLY A 143 -53.20 3.72 -12.57
N ILE A 144 -51.99 3.91 -13.11
CA ILE A 144 -50.74 3.37 -12.57
C ILE A 144 -49.92 4.51 -11.96
N ARG A 145 -49.35 4.24 -10.78
CA ARG A 145 -48.61 5.21 -9.95
C ARG A 145 -47.11 4.99 -10.10
N LEU A 146 -46.39 5.99 -10.60
CA LEU A 146 -44.95 5.92 -10.81
C LEU A 146 -44.19 6.34 -9.53
N PRO A 147 -43.18 5.57 -9.07
CA PRO A 147 -42.33 5.95 -7.95
C PRO A 147 -41.54 7.24 -8.21
N ALA A 148 -41.20 7.94 -7.13
CA ALA A 148 -40.43 9.17 -7.17
C ALA A 148 -38.95 8.95 -7.52
N ALA A 149 -38.45 9.71 -8.51
CA ALA A 149 -37.04 9.90 -8.89
C ALA A 149 -36.24 8.61 -9.22
N ILE A 150 -35.97 8.41 -10.52
CA ILE A 150 -35.10 7.32 -11.02
C ILE A 150 -33.67 7.54 -10.51
N ASN A 151 -33.21 6.70 -9.57
CA ASN A 151 -31.80 6.64 -9.20
C ASN A 151 -31.04 5.77 -10.22
N VAL A 152 -30.41 6.45 -11.19
CA VAL A 152 -29.70 5.85 -12.33
C VAL A 152 -28.59 4.89 -11.89
N ASP A 153 -27.96 5.11 -10.73
CA ASP A 153 -26.86 4.27 -10.22
C ASP A 153 -27.32 2.91 -9.64
N ALA A 154 -28.62 2.69 -9.45
CA ALA A 154 -29.17 1.46 -8.88
C ALA A 154 -29.58 0.39 -9.92
N LEU A 155 -29.49 0.68 -11.22
CA LEU A 155 -29.96 -0.21 -12.30
C LEU A 155 -28.83 -1.11 -12.87
N PRO A 156 -29.15 -2.37 -13.26
CA PRO A 156 -28.17 -3.26 -13.89
C PRO A 156 -27.57 -2.67 -15.18
N LYS A 157 -26.23 -2.70 -15.28
CA LYS A 157 -25.45 -2.00 -16.31
C LYS A 157 -25.78 -2.40 -17.76
N GLU A 158 -26.39 -3.56 -17.97
CA GLU A 158 -26.73 -4.06 -19.30
C GLU A 158 -28.01 -3.40 -19.84
N SER A 159 -29.03 -3.21 -19.00
CA SER A 159 -30.27 -2.49 -19.36
C SER A 159 -30.01 -0.99 -19.56
N MET A 160 -29.09 -0.40 -18.79
CA MET A 160 -28.70 1.01 -18.96
C MET A 160 -28.11 1.31 -20.33
N ARG A 161 -27.38 0.38 -20.96
CA ARG A 161 -26.81 0.60 -22.29
C ARG A 161 -27.88 0.83 -23.36
N PHE A 162 -29.03 0.15 -23.25
CA PHE A 162 -30.14 0.30 -24.18
C PHE A 162 -30.75 1.70 -24.09
N TYR A 163 -31.20 2.12 -22.90
CA TYR A 163 -31.82 3.43 -22.70
C TYR A 163 -30.84 4.61 -22.88
N ALA A 164 -29.57 4.46 -22.48
CA ALA A 164 -28.54 5.47 -22.69
C ALA A 164 -28.17 5.62 -24.19
N SER A 165 -28.13 4.52 -24.96
CA SER A 165 -27.91 4.61 -26.42
C SER A 165 -29.07 5.31 -27.11
N HIS A 166 -30.31 5.03 -26.70
CA HIS A 166 -31.51 5.64 -27.28
C HIS A 166 -31.59 7.15 -26.98
N LEU A 167 -31.31 7.57 -25.74
CA LEU A 167 -31.21 8.99 -25.37
C LEU A 167 -30.06 9.70 -26.08
N ALA A 168 -28.91 9.03 -26.25
CA ALA A 168 -27.78 9.59 -26.99
C ALA A 168 -28.11 9.80 -28.47
N GLU A 169 -28.65 8.80 -29.17
CA GLU A 169 -29.02 8.90 -30.59
C GLU A 169 -30.09 9.98 -30.82
N LEU A 170 -31.10 10.09 -29.95
CA LEU A 170 -32.10 11.17 -30.01
C LEU A 170 -31.46 12.56 -29.84
N SER A 171 -30.48 12.71 -28.94
CA SER A 171 -29.75 13.98 -28.76
C SER A 171 -28.95 14.39 -30.00
N PHE A 172 -28.26 13.42 -30.65
CA PHE A 172 -27.46 13.67 -31.84
C PHE A 172 -28.30 13.85 -33.11
N ALA A 173 -29.44 13.18 -33.23
CA ALA A 173 -30.41 13.39 -34.31
C ALA A 173 -30.99 14.82 -34.26
N LYS A 174 -31.42 15.26 -33.06
CA LYS A 174 -31.98 16.61 -32.84
C LYS A 174 -30.94 17.72 -33.02
N GLN A 175 -29.66 17.45 -32.76
CA GLN A 175 -28.56 18.35 -33.14
C GLN A 175 -28.32 18.38 -34.66
N ARG A 176 -28.32 17.22 -35.35
CA ARG A 176 -28.16 17.15 -36.82
C ARG A 176 -29.25 17.90 -37.58
N GLU A 177 -30.50 17.82 -37.14
CA GLU A 177 -31.60 18.61 -37.70
C GLU A 177 -31.43 20.12 -37.45
N LYS A 178 -31.03 20.53 -36.24
CA LYS A 178 -30.70 21.94 -35.94
C LYS A 178 -29.60 22.51 -36.83
N PHE A 179 -28.58 21.72 -37.18
CA PHE A 179 -27.51 22.14 -38.08
C PHE A 179 -27.85 22.06 -39.58
N LYS A 180 -29.01 21.49 -39.95
CA LYS A 180 -29.51 21.41 -41.34
C LYS A 180 -30.42 22.57 -41.75
N HIS A 181 -30.82 23.45 -40.83
CA HIS A 181 -31.82 24.50 -41.05
C HIS A 181 -31.30 25.92 -40.77
N SER A 182 -30.00 26.17 -40.93
CA SER A 182 -29.44 27.52 -40.86
C SER A 182 -28.21 27.71 -41.76
N THR A 183 -28.43 27.61 -43.08
CA THR A 183 -27.49 28.15 -44.09
C THR A 183 -28.25 28.70 -45.31
N GLU A 184 -28.80 29.91 -45.20
CA GLU A 184 -29.21 30.69 -46.38
C GLU A 184 -28.78 32.16 -46.30
N VAL A 185 -27.90 32.53 -47.25
CA VAL A 185 -27.85 33.82 -47.99
C VAL A 185 -27.14 35.06 -47.37
N THR A 186 -26.31 35.68 -48.23
CA THR A 186 -25.70 37.03 -48.25
C THR A 186 -24.46 37.40 -47.41
N SER A 187 -23.35 37.58 -48.14
CA SER A 187 -22.18 38.47 -47.89
C SER A 187 -22.55 39.97 -48.00
N PRO A 188 -21.77 40.98 -47.52
CA PRO A 188 -20.28 40.99 -47.58
C PRO A 188 -19.46 41.75 -46.50
N THR A 189 -18.13 41.70 -46.70
CA THR A 189 -17.06 42.69 -46.36
C THR A 189 -16.25 42.61 -45.04
N THR A 190 -15.01 42.11 -45.20
CA THR A 190 -13.74 42.59 -44.56
C THR A 190 -13.42 42.31 -43.06
N PRO A 191 -12.12 42.27 -42.67
CA PRO A 191 -11.64 41.18 -41.80
C PRO A 191 -10.89 41.61 -40.54
N VAL A 192 -10.87 40.73 -39.52
CA VAL A 192 -9.82 40.68 -38.48
C VAL A 192 -9.57 39.21 -38.12
N ALA A 193 -8.30 38.81 -38.05
CA ALA A 193 -7.88 37.46 -37.67
C ALA A 193 -7.39 37.41 -36.21
N PRO A 194 -7.67 36.32 -35.46
CA PRO A 194 -6.99 35.98 -34.21
C PRO A 194 -5.98 34.82 -34.37
N PRO A 195 -5.06 34.60 -33.40
CA PRO A 195 -3.80 33.89 -33.61
C PRO A 195 -3.80 32.39 -33.28
N SER A 196 -2.63 31.77 -33.46
CA SER A 196 -2.39 30.33 -33.42
C SER A 196 -1.30 29.93 -32.40
N VAL A 197 -1.49 28.80 -31.69
CA VAL A 197 -0.45 27.93 -31.08
C VAL A 197 0.23 28.58 -29.83
N THR A 198 0.63 27.91 -28.75
CA THR A 198 1.43 26.67 -28.57
C THR A 198 1.00 25.78 -27.39
N ASP A 199 1.07 24.46 -27.59
CA ASP A 199 1.40 23.49 -26.54
C ASP A 199 2.93 23.43 -26.33
N THR A 200 3.38 23.09 -25.12
CA THR A 200 4.73 22.57 -24.86
C THR A 200 4.70 21.57 -23.70
N ASP A 201 5.08 20.32 -23.98
CA ASP A 201 5.50 19.32 -23.00
C ASP A 201 7.00 19.50 -22.60
N ASP A 202 7.53 18.55 -21.82
CA ASP A 202 8.93 18.34 -21.37
C ASP A 202 9.43 19.21 -20.19
N ASP A 203 10.28 18.72 -19.26
CA ASP A 203 10.49 17.35 -18.71
C ASP A 203 11.24 17.50 -17.33
N PHE A 204 11.44 16.39 -16.62
CA PHE A 204 12.08 16.25 -15.32
C PHE A 204 13.52 16.78 -15.19
N GLY A 205 13.86 17.24 -13.97
CA GLY A 205 15.23 17.39 -13.50
C GLY A 205 15.34 17.55 -11.98
N ASP A 206 15.70 16.47 -11.27
CA ASP A 206 16.19 16.53 -9.87
C ASP A 206 17.65 17.01 -9.84
N PRO A 207 18.11 17.65 -8.74
CA PRO A 207 19.11 16.95 -7.94
C PRO A 207 19.02 17.17 -6.41
N ASP A 208 18.93 16.07 -5.66
CA ASP A 208 19.51 15.91 -4.31
C ASP A 208 21.05 15.73 -4.50
N GLU A 209 22.04 16.18 -3.69
CA GLU A 209 22.21 16.06 -2.23
C GLU A 209 23.58 16.73 -1.76
N PRO A 210 24.23 16.52 -0.56
CA PRO A 210 24.31 17.67 0.38
C PRO A 210 25.55 17.82 1.36
N GLU A 211 25.45 18.82 2.27
CA GLU A 211 25.85 18.79 3.72
C GLU A 211 27.38 18.73 4.11
N VAL A 212 27.91 19.07 5.31
CA VAL A 212 27.37 19.27 6.69
C VAL A 212 28.22 20.24 7.56
N GLU A 213 27.70 20.55 8.78
CA GLU A 213 28.00 21.60 9.80
C GLU A 213 29.37 21.53 10.58
N ILE A 214 29.63 21.93 11.85
CA ILE A 214 28.87 22.17 13.14
C ILE A 214 29.56 23.34 13.94
N VAL A 215 28.88 24.31 14.59
CA VAL A 215 28.17 24.33 15.93
C VAL A 215 29.13 24.61 17.13
N PRO A 216 28.76 25.31 18.24
CA PRO A 216 27.47 25.16 18.95
C PRO A 216 26.73 26.39 19.56
N GLU A 217 25.39 26.28 19.54
CA GLU A 217 24.47 26.24 20.72
C GLU A 217 24.43 27.37 21.76
N ILE A 218 23.23 27.93 22.01
CA ILE A 218 22.46 27.83 23.28
C ILE A 218 21.10 28.56 23.18
N THR A 219 20.01 27.78 23.32
CA THR A 219 18.63 28.07 23.81
C THR A 219 17.86 29.37 23.48
N LYS A 220 16.51 29.42 23.43
CA LYS A 220 15.35 28.50 23.24
C LYS A 220 14.12 29.43 23.34
N GLU A 221 13.05 29.20 22.57
CA GLU A 221 11.64 29.10 23.03
C GLU A 221 10.59 29.27 21.91
N VAL A 222 9.50 28.53 22.11
CA VAL A 222 8.28 28.24 21.30
C VAL A 222 7.24 27.79 22.37
N PRO A 223 5.89 27.90 22.22
CA PRO A 223 5.03 28.42 21.15
C PRO A 223 4.03 29.50 21.64
N VAL A 224 3.02 29.86 20.82
CA VAL A 224 1.57 29.62 21.08
C VAL A 224 0.72 30.31 20.01
N ALA A 225 -0.23 29.58 19.41
CA ALA A 225 -1.41 30.15 18.78
C ALA A 225 -2.65 29.35 19.18
N LYS A 226 -3.66 30.02 19.75
CA LYS A 226 -5.02 29.46 19.92
C LYS A 226 -5.85 29.77 18.67
N PRO A 227 -6.74 28.87 18.23
CA PRO A 227 -7.60 29.12 17.08
C PRO A 227 -8.72 30.11 17.42
N ARG A 228 -9.20 30.81 16.39
CA ARG A 228 -10.37 31.69 16.46
C ARG A 228 -11.26 31.34 15.26
N ILE A 229 -12.50 30.94 15.50
CA ILE A 229 -13.47 30.67 14.43
C ILE A 229 -14.76 31.43 14.73
N LYS A 230 -15.27 32.14 13.70
CA LYS A 230 -16.68 32.27 13.26
C LYS A 230 -16.98 33.68 12.74
N GLU A 231 -16.83 33.83 11.42
CA GLU A 231 -17.80 34.54 10.59
C GLU A 231 -18.97 33.55 10.29
N LYS A 232 -20.19 33.88 9.84
CA LYS A 232 -20.90 35.03 9.22
C LYS A 232 -22.44 34.69 9.33
N PRO A 233 -23.44 35.32 8.67
CA PRO A 233 -23.60 36.67 8.09
C PRO A 233 -24.96 37.34 8.47
N LYS A 234 -25.35 38.39 7.72
CA LYS A 234 -26.71 38.97 7.47
C LYS A 234 -27.22 40.15 8.33
N VAL A 235 -27.24 41.32 7.68
CA VAL A 235 -28.42 42.20 7.41
C VAL A 235 -29.56 42.21 8.43
N ALA A 236 -29.84 43.38 9.03
CA ALA A 236 -31.14 44.04 8.97
C ALA A 236 -31.12 45.47 9.54
N GLU A 237 -31.72 46.40 8.81
CA GLU A 237 -32.11 47.75 9.25
C GLU A 237 -33.37 47.68 10.13
N LYS A 238 -33.43 48.46 11.22
CA LYS A 238 -34.67 49.15 11.66
C LYS A 238 -34.47 50.11 12.83
N VAL A 239 -34.98 51.33 12.65
CA VAL A 239 -35.38 52.23 13.73
C VAL A 239 -36.76 51.77 14.27
N ILE A 240 -37.18 52.34 15.40
CA ILE A 240 -38.55 52.33 15.97
C ILE A 240 -38.89 51.14 16.88
N LYS A 241 -39.18 51.44 18.16
CA LYS A 241 -40.12 50.67 19.00
C LYS A 241 -41.52 51.31 18.88
N PRO A 242 -42.62 50.52 18.90
CA PRO A 242 -43.82 50.87 18.13
C PRO A 242 -45.04 51.10 19.07
N PRO A 243 -46.33 50.85 18.72
CA PRO A 243 -47.33 51.92 18.75
C PRO A 243 -48.50 51.67 19.74
N ILE A 244 -49.45 52.62 19.71
CA ILE A 244 -50.65 52.77 20.54
C ILE A 244 -51.60 51.54 20.53
N LYS A 245 -51.99 51.10 21.73
CA LYS A 245 -53.33 50.62 22.17
C LYS A 245 -53.40 50.80 23.70
N GLU A 246 -54.51 51.07 24.40
CA GLU A 246 -55.85 51.59 24.07
C GLU A 246 -56.47 52.22 25.36
N LYS A 247 -57.49 53.06 25.19
CA LYS A 247 -58.38 53.80 26.15
C LYS A 247 -58.90 53.03 27.41
N PRO A 248 -59.63 53.64 28.40
CA PRO A 248 -60.11 55.05 28.58
C PRO A 248 -60.08 55.65 30.04
N LYS A 249 -60.57 56.92 30.17
CA LYS A 249 -61.14 57.60 31.37
C LYS A 249 -60.13 58.02 32.47
N LEU A 250 -60.34 59.10 33.25
CA LEU A 250 -61.58 59.81 33.60
C LEU A 250 -61.38 61.34 33.83
N GLU A 251 -62.48 62.09 33.79
CA GLU A 251 -62.74 63.42 34.40
C GLU A 251 -61.99 64.69 33.95
N SER A 252 -62.72 65.48 33.16
CA SER A 252 -62.61 66.93 33.05
C SER A 252 -63.49 67.66 34.07
N THR A 253 -62.89 68.62 34.78
CA THR A 253 -63.45 69.82 35.43
C THR A 253 -64.92 70.22 35.18
N VAL A 254 -65.68 70.37 36.27
CA VAL A 254 -66.75 71.38 36.54
C VAL A 254 -66.80 71.51 38.08
N ASN A 255 -66.27 72.53 38.74
CA ASN A 255 -66.64 73.96 38.84
C ASN A 255 -65.38 74.79 39.20
N GLN A 256 -65.15 76.03 38.74
CA GLN A 256 -65.80 77.28 39.20
C GLN A 256 -65.69 77.45 40.74
N GLU A 257 -64.97 78.41 41.33
CA GLU A 257 -64.26 79.62 40.84
C GLU A 257 -63.06 79.96 41.76
N GLU A 258 -61.79 79.88 41.30
CA GLU A 258 -60.64 80.50 42.02
C GLU A 258 -59.37 80.69 41.16
N ALA A 259 -59.51 80.58 39.83
CA ALA A 259 -58.39 80.40 38.88
C ALA A 259 -57.72 81.71 38.40
N ALA A 260 -57.44 82.66 39.27
CA ALA A 260 -56.84 83.95 38.89
C ALA A 260 -55.67 84.46 39.77
N ALA A 261 -55.44 83.86 40.95
CA ALA A 261 -54.42 84.33 41.90
C ALA A 261 -53.15 83.45 41.97
N GLU A 262 -53.25 82.13 41.76
CA GLU A 262 -52.10 81.22 41.86
C GLU A 262 -51.19 81.18 40.61
N GLU A 263 -51.71 81.53 39.43
CA GLU A 263 -50.96 81.45 38.18
C GLU A 263 -49.83 82.50 38.10
N LEU A 264 -50.02 83.66 38.73
CA LEU A 264 -49.01 84.73 38.79
C LEU A 264 -47.79 84.30 39.61
N ALA A 265 -48.00 83.69 40.78
CA ALA A 265 -46.94 83.29 41.70
C ALA A 265 -46.08 82.14 41.13
N ARG A 266 -46.69 81.18 40.43
CA ARG A 266 -45.98 80.05 39.81
C ARG A 266 -45.10 80.51 38.65
N ASN A 267 -45.56 81.47 37.85
CA ASN A 267 -44.80 82.02 36.72
C ASN A 267 -43.60 82.88 37.18
N GLU A 268 -43.71 83.63 38.28
CA GLU A 268 -42.59 84.37 38.90
C GLU A 268 -41.46 83.42 39.36
N GLN A 269 -41.84 82.28 39.96
CA GLN A 269 -40.89 81.28 40.47
C GLN A 269 -40.15 80.53 39.35
N ILE A 270 -40.85 80.19 38.26
CA ILE A 270 -40.26 79.56 37.07
C ILE A 270 -39.28 80.52 36.38
N ARG A 271 -39.58 81.83 36.34
CA ARG A 271 -38.67 82.82 35.71
C ARG A 271 -37.35 82.95 36.47
N LYS A 272 -37.38 83.01 37.80
CA LYS A 272 -36.15 83.05 38.62
C LYS A 272 -35.32 81.77 38.49
N ALA A 273 -35.95 80.60 38.50
CA ALA A 273 -35.27 79.33 38.26
C ALA A 273 -34.66 79.23 36.85
N ALA A 274 -35.29 79.84 35.84
CA ALA A 274 -34.76 79.93 34.48
C ALA A 274 -33.57 80.91 34.36
N GLU A 275 -33.60 82.04 35.08
CA GLU A 275 -32.47 82.99 35.15
C GLU A 275 -31.25 82.36 35.86
N GLU A 276 -31.44 81.69 36.99
CA GLU A 276 -30.37 80.95 37.69
C GLU A 276 -29.81 79.79 36.83
N ALA A 277 -30.68 79.03 36.16
CA ALA A 277 -30.25 77.97 35.25
C ALA A 277 -29.46 78.52 34.04
N ALA A 278 -29.83 79.68 33.51
CA ALA A 278 -29.12 80.34 32.43
C ALA A 278 -27.73 80.85 32.88
N GLU A 279 -27.62 81.41 34.09
CA GLU A 279 -26.34 81.84 34.66
C GLU A 279 -25.40 80.64 34.88
N VAL A 280 -25.91 79.53 35.44
CA VAL A 280 -25.15 78.29 35.62
C VAL A 280 -24.75 77.67 34.28
N ALA A 281 -25.61 77.73 33.26
CA ALA A 281 -25.29 77.27 31.89
C ALA A 281 -24.19 78.13 31.22
N ALA A 282 -24.19 79.45 31.44
CA ALA A 282 -23.13 80.34 30.97
C ALA A 282 -21.80 80.07 31.70
N ARG A 283 -21.85 79.92 33.04
CA ARG A 283 -20.69 79.67 33.89
C ARG A 283 -20.04 78.31 33.62
N THR A 284 -20.84 77.28 33.33
CA THR A 284 -20.34 75.94 32.95
C THR A 284 -19.73 75.92 31.55
N LYS A 285 -20.29 76.63 30.56
CA LYS A 285 -19.65 76.83 29.25
C LYS A 285 -18.30 77.53 29.38
N ALA A 286 -18.23 78.62 30.15
CA ALA A 286 -16.96 79.32 30.43
C ALA A 286 -15.92 78.40 31.11
N LEU A 287 -16.34 77.54 32.04
CA LEU A 287 -15.47 76.53 32.65
C LEU A 287 -15.00 75.45 31.65
N GLN A 288 -15.87 74.99 30.74
CA GLN A 288 -15.51 74.05 29.67
C GLN A 288 -14.51 74.65 28.67
N GLU A 289 -14.63 75.94 28.36
CA GLU A 289 -13.69 76.63 27.46
C GLU A 289 -12.31 76.83 28.12
N ASN A 290 -12.29 77.22 29.40
CA ASN A 290 -11.09 77.35 30.22
C ASN A 290 -10.39 75.99 30.42
N THR A 291 -11.13 74.92 30.70
CA THR A 291 -10.54 73.56 30.79
C THR A 291 -9.99 73.09 29.44
N LYS A 292 -10.67 73.33 28.31
CA LYS A 292 -10.15 73.06 26.96
C LYS A 292 -8.85 73.83 26.68
N SER A 293 -8.73 75.09 27.10
CA SER A 293 -7.49 75.87 26.92
C SER A 293 -6.34 75.32 27.79
N LYS A 294 -6.62 74.97 29.05
CA LYS A 294 -5.66 74.32 29.96
C LYS A 294 -5.18 72.96 29.45
N VAL A 295 -6.05 72.13 28.87
CA VAL A 295 -5.67 70.84 28.27
C VAL A 295 -4.80 71.03 27.01
N LYS A 296 -5.04 72.07 26.20
CA LYS A 296 -4.13 72.42 25.09
C LYS A 296 -2.75 72.84 25.60
N LEU A 297 -2.71 73.65 26.66
CA LEU A 297 -1.45 74.09 27.30
C LEU A 297 -0.68 72.91 27.94
N ALA A 298 -1.39 71.98 28.60
CA ALA A 298 -0.79 70.75 29.14
C ALA A 298 -0.11 69.94 28.03
N LYS A 299 -0.82 69.65 26.93
CA LYS A 299 -0.25 68.93 25.78
C LYS A 299 0.95 69.65 25.11
N GLN A 300 1.02 70.98 25.19
CA GLN A 300 2.21 71.72 24.75
C GLN A 300 3.37 71.55 25.75
N LYS A 301 3.11 71.59 27.06
CA LYS A 301 4.13 71.34 28.09
C LYS A 301 4.65 69.90 28.05
N ASP A 302 3.80 68.90 27.82
CA ASP A 302 4.22 67.49 27.70
C ASP A 302 5.19 67.31 26.52
N LYS A 303 4.91 67.93 25.37
CA LYS A 303 5.83 67.96 24.21
C LYS A 303 7.15 68.67 24.53
N ALA A 304 7.11 69.75 25.31
CA ALA A 304 8.31 70.46 25.73
C ALA A 304 9.16 69.62 26.70
N ILE A 305 8.54 68.95 27.69
CA ILE A 305 9.19 68.03 28.62
C ILE A 305 9.83 66.87 27.84
N HIS A 306 9.12 66.27 26.88
CA HIS A 306 9.65 65.17 26.10
C HIS A 306 10.88 65.55 25.27
N LYS A 307 10.92 66.79 24.75
CA LYS A 307 12.10 67.36 24.08
C LYS A 307 13.23 67.68 25.07
N LEU A 308 12.90 68.15 26.27
CA LEU A 308 13.87 68.40 27.33
C LEU A 308 14.56 67.09 27.77
N ASN A 309 13.79 66.01 27.93
CA ASN A 309 14.31 64.70 28.33
C ASN A 309 15.22 64.08 27.25
N GLN A 310 14.91 64.28 25.96
CA GLN A 310 15.83 63.91 24.88
C GLN A 310 17.14 64.69 24.95
N ASN A 311 17.08 66.01 25.17
CA ASN A 311 18.27 66.83 25.34
C ASN A 311 19.10 66.42 26.56
N ILE A 312 18.45 66.09 27.70
CA ILE A 312 19.12 65.59 28.92
C ILE A 312 19.89 64.30 28.61
N SER A 313 19.24 63.31 27.99
CA SER A 313 19.89 62.05 27.59
C SER A 313 21.11 62.28 26.69
N THR A 314 21.01 63.17 25.68
CA THR A 314 22.18 63.49 24.83
C THR A 314 23.31 64.20 25.58
N LEU A 315 22.99 65.00 26.60
CA LEU A 315 24.00 65.67 27.44
C LEU A 315 24.63 64.71 28.45
N GLU A 316 23.89 63.73 28.96
CA GLU A 316 24.40 62.69 29.85
C GLU A 316 25.43 61.80 29.12
N ASP A 317 25.14 61.40 27.88
CA ASP A 317 26.08 60.69 27.01
C ASP A 317 27.35 61.52 26.72
N GLU A 318 27.20 62.82 26.44
CA GLU A 318 28.34 63.69 26.16
C GLU A 318 29.19 63.97 27.42
N VAL A 319 28.56 64.13 28.59
CA VAL A 319 29.27 64.21 29.89
C VAL A 319 30.02 62.91 30.19
N SER A 320 29.43 61.75 29.92
CA SER A 320 30.09 60.45 30.04
C SER A 320 31.32 60.36 29.13
N ARG A 321 31.18 60.74 27.86
CA ARG A 321 32.27 60.77 26.88
C ARG A 321 33.39 61.76 27.26
N LEU A 322 33.03 62.93 27.82
CA LEU A 322 34.01 63.91 28.28
C LEU A 322 34.74 63.44 29.54
N ARG A 323 34.06 62.79 30.50
CA ARG A 323 34.71 62.16 31.67
C ARG A 323 35.76 61.13 31.25
N GLY A 324 35.43 60.22 30.33
CA GLY A 324 36.40 59.26 29.79
C GLY A 324 37.62 59.91 29.12
N ARG A 325 37.42 61.04 28.43
CA ARG A 325 38.53 61.83 27.85
C ARG A 325 39.40 62.51 28.91
N ILE A 326 38.81 63.00 30.00
CA ILE A 326 39.56 63.60 31.12
C ILE A 326 40.40 62.51 31.81
N GLU A 327 39.80 61.36 32.14
CA GLU A 327 40.51 60.26 32.81
C GLU A 327 41.67 59.70 31.95
N ALA A 328 41.49 59.60 30.63
CA ALA A 328 42.58 59.27 29.71
C ALA A 328 43.70 60.33 29.72
N ARG A 329 43.34 61.61 29.73
CA ARG A 329 44.31 62.72 29.76
C ARG A 329 45.05 62.83 31.08
N GLU A 330 44.42 62.51 32.20
CA GLU A 330 45.05 62.41 33.52
C GLU A 330 46.06 61.27 33.57
N LYS A 331 45.73 60.09 33.01
CA LYS A 331 46.67 58.96 32.90
C LYS A 331 47.89 59.30 32.03
N ASP A 332 47.71 60.06 30.96
CA ASP A 332 48.83 60.54 30.13
C ASP A 332 49.67 61.61 30.84
N LEU A 333 49.06 62.52 31.62
CA LEU A 333 49.79 63.49 32.44
C LEU A 333 50.57 62.83 33.59
N ASP A 334 50.01 61.79 34.22
CA ASP A 334 50.71 61.01 35.25
C ASP A 334 51.88 60.20 34.66
N ARG A 335 51.71 59.63 33.46
CA ARG A 335 52.82 59.04 32.68
C ARG A 335 53.92 60.07 32.43
N GLN A 336 53.59 61.24 31.87
CA GLN A 336 54.56 62.30 31.61
C GLN A 336 55.26 62.78 32.89
N ARG A 337 54.54 62.93 34.00
CA ARG A 337 55.11 63.29 35.31
C ARG A 337 56.10 62.25 35.82
N LYS A 338 55.77 60.96 35.71
CA LYS A 338 56.65 59.85 36.10
C LYS A 338 57.88 59.75 35.18
N THR A 339 57.71 59.92 33.86
CA THR A 339 58.84 59.99 32.93
C THR A 339 59.77 61.18 33.24
N HIS A 340 59.21 62.34 33.62
CA HIS A 340 60.01 63.52 33.97
C HIS A 340 60.74 63.38 35.32
N GLN A 341 60.21 62.60 36.27
CA GLN A 341 60.92 62.21 37.51
C GLN A 341 62.02 61.18 37.27
N LEU A 342 61.86 60.28 36.29
CA LEU A 342 62.85 59.26 35.95
C LEU A 342 64.04 59.80 35.13
N LEU A 343 63.93 61.00 34.56
CA LEU A 343 64.98 61.63 33.73
C LEU A 343 65.88 62.60 34.52
N SER A 344 65.56 62.97 35.76
CA SER A 344 66.49 63.67 36.66
C SER A 344 67.37 62.65 37.38
N GLY A 345 68.51 62.33 36.78
CA GLY A 345 69.24 61.09 37.06
C GLY A 345 70.11 61.03 38.32
N SER A 346 70.36 59.80 38.75
CA SER A 346 71.61 59.28 39.35
C SER A 346 71.60 57.75 39.21
N GLU A 347 72.76 57.10 39.30
CA GLU A 347 72.99 55.73 38.78
C GLU A 347 72.10 54.63 39.39
N ASP A 348 71.60 54.81 40.62
CA ASP A 348 70.58 53.97 41.27
C ASP A 348 69.32 53.71 40.41
N GLY A 349 69.03 54.57 39.43
CA GLY A 349 67.91 54.40 38.52
C GLY A 349 68.04 53.18 37.61
N LEU A 350 69.26 52.82 37.19
CA LEU A 350 69.47 51.76 36.20
C LEU A 350 69.22 50.37 36.79
N ASP A 351 69.70 50.12 38.01
CA ASP A 351 69.47 48.85 38.71
C ASP A 351 68.01 48.68 39.16
N LYS A 352 67.33 49.79 39.50
CA LYS A 352 65.87 49.77 39.75
C LYS A 352 65.09 49.43 38.47
N VAL A 353 65.50 49.94 37.31
CA VAL A 353 64.93 49.56 36.02
C VAL A 353 65.22 48.09 35.70
N LYS A 354 66.45 47.61 35.93
CA LYS A 354 66.83 46.21 35.67
C LYS A 354 66.03 45.22 36.52
N ASN A 355 66.00 45.43 37.84
CA ASN A 355 65.20 44.61 38.77
C ASN A 355 63.70 44.69 38.47
N ALA A 356 63.20 45.85 38.00
CA ALA A 356 61.81 45.97 37.55
C ALA A 356 61.57 45.19 36.26
N VAL A 357 62.47 45.22 35.29
CA VAL A 357 62.38 44.43 34.04
C VAL A 357 62.40 42.93 34.35
N ASP A 358 63.31 42.47 35.20
CA ASP A 358 63.40 41.06 35.60
C ASP A 358 62.12 40.61 36.34
N SER A 359 61.59 41.43 37.26
CA SER A 359 60.31 41.17 37.94
C SER A 359 59.10 41.18 36.99
N GLN A 360 59.11 42.00 35.93
CA GLN A 360 58.07 41.96 34.90
C GLN A 360 58.23 40.73 33.98
N MET A 361 59.45 40.31 33.69
CA MET A 361 59.72 39.11 32.88
C MET A 361 59.27 37.84 33.61
N GLU A 362 59.51 37.73 34.91
CA GLU A 362 58.99 36.65 35.76
C GLU A 362 57.44 36.66 35.83
N LYS A 363 56.82 37.84 35.92
CA LYS A 363 55.35 37.97 35.85
C LYS A 363 54.80 37.56 34.49
N LEU A 364 55.47 37.92 33.38
CA LEU A 364 55.07 37.52 32.03
C LEU A 364 55.19 36.02 31.82
N LEU A 365 56.25 35.37 32.34
CA LEU A 365 56.39 33.91 32.31
C LEU A 365 55.29 33.22 33.13
N ASN A 366 54.96 33.72 34.32
CA ASN A 366 53.85 33.20 35.12
C ASN A 366 52.48 33.41 34.44
N LEU A 367 52.25 34.57 33.81
CA LEU A 367 51.02 34.79 33.02
C LEU A 367 50.97 33.86 31.80
N ALA A 368 52.09 33.62 31.12
CA ALA A 368 52.16 32.72 29.98
C ALA A 368 51.83 31.26 30.39
N ASN A 369 52.34 30.79 31.54
CA ASN A 369 51.98 29.48 32.08
C ASN A 369 50.49 29.41 32.49
N GLN A 370 49.94 30.45 33.12
CA GLN A 370 48.51 30.50 33.45
C GLN A 370 47.63 30.50 32.19
N TRP A 371 48.04 31.24 31.16
CA TRP A 371 47.38 31.25 29.86
C TRP A 371 47.45 29.89 29.17
N GLU A 372 48.61 29.24 29.13
CA GLU A 372 48.77 27.95 28.45
C GLU A 372 47.97 26.83 29.15
N ASN A 373 47.94 26.83 30.49
CA ASN A 373 47.09 25.94 31.30
C ASN A 373 45.59 26.11 31.02
N HIS A 374 45.13 27.31 30.68
CA HIS A 374 43.74 27.57 30.30
C HIS A 374 43.48 27.34 28.80
N ARG A 375 44.50 27.50 27.96
CA ARG A 375 44.44 27.38 26.50
C ARG A 375 44.38 25.93 26.03
N GLN A 376 45.16 25.04 26.64
CA GLN A 376 45.18 23.61 26.28
C GLN A 376 43.79 22.94 26.38
N PRO A 377 43.04 23.01 27.51
CA PRO A 377 41.72 22.38 27.58
C PRO A 377 40.71 22.99 26.60
N LEU A 378 40.79 24.28 26.30
CA LEU A 378 39.95 24.90 25.26
C LEU A 378 40.30 24.39 23.85
N ILE A 379 41.57 24.16 23.54
CA ILE A 379 42.01 23.57 22.26
C ILE A 379 41.51 22.13 22.15
N ASP A 380 41.58 21.35 23.22
CA ASP A 380 41.11 19.97 23.22
C ASP A 380 39.57 19.88 23.18
N GLU A 381 38.84 20.82 23.81
CA GLU A 381 37.39 20.94 23.66
C GLU A 381 37.00 21.31 22.21
N ILE A 382 37.73 22.23 21.57
CA ILE A 382 37.54 22.57 20.15
C ILE A 382 37.83 21.35 19.25
N ARG A 383 38.86 20.56 19.56
CA ARG A 383 39.16 19.31 18.84
C ARG A 383 38.05 18.27 19.03
N HIS A 384 37.57 18.08 20.25
CA HIS A 384 36.47 17.16 20.56
C HIS A 384 35.20 17.57 19.81
N LYS A 385 34.79 18.85 19.91
CA LYS A 385 33.60 19.37 19.19
C LYS A 385 33.74 19.24 17.66
N ARG A 386 34.94 19.39 17.10
CA ARG A 386 35.22 19.13 15.67
C ARG A 386 35.22 17.64 15.29
N ALA A 387 35.55 16.73 16.21
CA ALA A 387 35.40 15.30 16.00
C ALA A 387 33.92 14.88 16.06
N ASP A 388 33.18 15.36 17.08
CA ASP A 388 31.73 15.17 17.20
C ASP A 388 30.97 15.73 16.00
N SER A 389 31.43 16.88 15.48
CA SER A 389 31.02 17.44 14.19
C SER A 389 31.13 16.36 13.12
N ALA A 390 32.36 15.98 12.74
CA ALA A 390 32.64 15.05 11.65
C ALA A 390 31.94 13.69 11.79
N ASN A 391 31.71 13.22 13.02
CA ASN A 391 30.94 12.01 13.27
C ASN A 391 29.45 12.21 12.94
N LYS A 392 28.82 13.29 13.41
CA LYS A 392 27.44 13.65 13.02
C LYS A 392 27.30 13.85 11.52
N ILE A 393 28.28 14.50 10.87
CA ILE A 393 28.37 14.63 9.41
C ILE A 393 28.27 13.26 8.73
N SER A 394 29.03 12.28 9.22
CA SER A 394 29.03 10.92 8.66
C SER A 394 27.73 10.15 8.95
N GLU A 395 27.07 10.40 10.08
CA GLU A 395 25.80 9.77 10.43
C GLU A 395 24.62 10.34 9.63
N THR A 396 24.53 11.66 9.41
CA THR A 396 23.48 12.24 8.56
C THR A 396 23.62 11.81 7.11
N ALA A 397 24.84 11.73 6.59
CA ALA A 397 25.12 11.20 5.25
C ALA A 397 24.67 9.73 5.09
N LYS A 398 24.92 8.87 6.09
CA LYS A 398 24.43 7.48 6.09
C LYS A 398 22.91 7.40 6.12
N GLN A 399 22.27 8.17 7.01
CA GLN A 399 20.81 8.21 7.10
C GLN A 399 20.16 8.71 5.80
N ARG A 400 20.83 9.62 5.07
CA ARG A 400 20.38 10.08 3.75
C ARG A 400 20.49 9.03 2.67
N GLU A 401 21.59 8.30 2.61
CA GLU A 401 21.73 7.17 1.68
C GLU A 401 20.72 6.05 2.00
N GLU A 402 20.46 5.77 3.28
CA GLU A 402 19.37 4.87 3.69
C GLU A 402 18.00 5.38 3.20
N ILE A 403 17.67 6.65 3.40
CA ILE A 403 16.42 7.26 2.90
C ILE A 403 16.34 7.22 1.37
N ARG A 404 17.44 7.48 0.65
CA ARG A 404 17.52 7.37 -0.82
C ARG A 404 17.24 5.94 -1.28
N SER A 405 17.86 4.95 -0.64
CA SER A 405 17.63 3.53 -0.96
C SER A 405 16.18 3.11 -0.69
N LEU A 406 15.59 3.56 0.41
CA LEU A 406 14.18 3.30 0.76
C LEU A 406 13.21 3.98 -0.22
N LYS A 407 13.49 5.22 -0.67
CA LYS A 407 12.74 5.90 -1.74
C LYS A 407 12.81 5.10 -3.06
N ALA A 408 13.97 4.56 -3.42
CA ALA A 408 14.15 3.76 -4.62
C ALA A 408 13.33 2.45 -4.57
N VAL A 409 13.41 1.71 -3.46
CA VAL A 409 12.60 0.50 -3.24
C VAL A 409 11.10 0.80 -3.24
N LEU A 410 10.67 1.93 -2.66
CA LEU A 410 9.27 2.35 -2.68
C LEU A 410 8.78 2.65 -4.11
N LYS A 411 9.63 3.26 -4.95
CA LYS A 411 9.34 3.51 -6.38
C LYS A 411 9.21 2.21 -7.17
N GLU A 412 10.13 1.26 -6.96
CA GLU A 412 10.10 -0.07 -7.57
C GLU A 412 8.84 -0.84 -7.17
N MET A 413 8.53 -0.92 -5.86
CA MET A 413 7.30 -1.54 -5.36
C MET A 413 6.03 -0.85 -5.89
N GLY A 414 6.05 0.48 -6.04
CA GLY A 414 4.94 1.24 -6.61
C GLY A 414 4.71 0.95 -8.10
N GLN A 415 5.79 0.68 -8.84
CA GLN A 415 5.72 0.26 -10.23
C GLN A 415 5.23 -1.19 -10.35
N GLU A 416 5.78 -2.13 -9.57
CA GLU A 416 5.29 -3.51 -9.55
C GLU A 416 3.79 -3.56 -9.17
N ALA A 417 3.35 -2.77 -8.18
CA ALA A 417 1.94 -2.71 -7.80
C ALA A 417 1.02 -2.26 -8.95
N LYS A 418 1.45 -1.27 -9.77
CA LYS A 418 0.72 -0.85 -10.98
C LYS A 418 0.64 -1.99 -12.00
N GLU A 419 1.77 -2.63 -12.29
CA GLU A 419 1.84 -3.76 -13.22
C GLU A 419 0.95 -4.94 -12.77
N LYS A 420 0.90 -5.26 -11.46
CA LYS A 420 0.00 -6.29 -10.95
C LYS A 420 -1.48 -5.89 -11.03
N VAL A 421 -1.82 -4.61 -10.84
CA VAL A 421 -3.20 -4.11 -10.97
C VAL A 421 -3.65 -4.17 -12.43
N GLU A 422 -2.79 -3.80 -13.37
CA GLU A 422 -3.08 -3.90 -14.80
C GLU A 422 -3.22 -5.37 -15.25
N LEU A 423 -2.31 -6.25 -14.82
CA LEU A 423 -2.41 -7.69 -15.05
C LEU A 423 -3.68 -8.29 -14.43
N TYR A 424 -4.09 -7.84 -13.24
CA TYR A 424 -5.35 -8.24 -12.61
C TYR A 424 -6.55 -7.79 -13.44
N SER A 425 -6.54 -6.57 -13.97
CA SER A 425 -7.60 -6.08 -14.86
C SER A 425 -7.70 -6.92 -16.14
N GLN A 426 -6.56 -7.27 -16.75
CA GLN A 426 -6.50 -8.14 -17.93
C GLN A 426 -7.04 -9.55 -17.61
N LEU A 427 -6.61 -10.16 -16.52
CA LEU A 427 -7.09 -11.47 -16.05
C LEU A 427 -8.58 -11.48 -15.71
N MET A 428 -9.12 -10.40 -15.14
CA MET A 428 -10.56 -10.26 -14.89
C MET A 428 -11.35 -10.13 -16.20
N ALA A 429 -10.84 -9.39 -17.18
CA ALA A 429 -11.44 -9.30 -18.51
C ALA A 429 -11.38 -10.62 -19.30
N GLU A 430 -10.34 -11.45 -19.10
CA GLU A 430 -10.30 -12.82 -19.63
C GLU A 430 -11.26 -13.77 -18.87
N TYR A 431 -11.35 -13.65 -17.55
CA TYR A 431 -12.29 -14.42 -16.73
C TYR A 431 -13.75 -14.12 -17.09
N GLU A 432 -14.09 -12.87 -17.42
CA GLU A 432 -15.42 -12.50 -17.90
C GLU A 432 -15.73 -13.04 -19.30
N LYS A 433 -14.71 -13.24 -20.15
CA LYS A 433 -14.84 -13.87 -21.46
C LYS A 433 -14.94 -15.40 -21.39
N MET A 434 -14.59 -16.03 -20.26
CA MET A 434 -14.75 -17.47 -20.09
C MET A 434 -16.21 -17.85 -19.79
N PRO A 435 -16.73 -18.96 -20.34
CA PRO A 435 -18.05 -19.48 -19.99
C PRO A 435 -18.14 -19.78 -18.49
N LYS A 436 -19.16 -19.21 -17.82
CA LYS A 436 -19.32 -19.29 -16.36
C LYS A 436 -20.07 -20.56 -15.89
N ASP A 437 -20.66 -21.33 -16.81
CA ASP A 437 -21.32 -22.63 -16.55
C ASP A 437 -20.31 -23.77 -16.33
N LEU A 438 -19.47 -23.57 -15.34
CA LEU A 438 -18.42 -24.49 -14.94
C LEU A 438 -19.02 -25.62 -14.08
N ASN A 439 -19.69 -26.58 -14.74
CA ASN A 439 -20.23 -27.75 -14.05
C ASN A 439 -19.09 -28.49 -13.31
N ARG A 440 -19.09 -28.37 -11.98
CA ARG A 440 -18.05 -28.93 -11.08
C ARG A 440 -17.79 -30.42 -11.32
N SER A 441 -18.81 -31.16 -11.76
CA SER A 441 -18.72 -32.56 -12.15
C SER A 441 -17.76 -32.78 -13.32
N ALA A 442 -17.85 -31.95 -14.37
CA ALA A 442 -17.02 -32.05 -15.57
C ALA A 442 -15.54 -31.76 -15.25
N TYR A 443 -15.26 -30.73 -14.45
CA TYR A 443 -13.90 -30.42 -13.99
C TYR A 443 -13.34 -31.51 -13.09
N THR A 444 -14.13 -32.02 -12.13
CA THR A 444 -13.69 -33.11 -11.25
C THR A 444 -13.40 -34.39 -12.06
N ARG A 445 -14.25 -34.72 -13.05
CA ARG A 445 -14.02 -35.85 -13.96
C ARG A 445 -12.74 -35.67 -14.77
N ARG A 446 -12.54 -34.51 -15.40
CA ARG A 446 -11.35 -34.20 -16.21
C ARG A 446 -10.07 -34.20 -15.36
N ILE A 447 -10.11 -33.72 -14.12
CA ILE A 447 -9.00 -33.81 -13.16
C ILE A 447 -8.72 -35.28 -12.80
N CYS A 448 -9.74 -36.10 -12.54
CA CYS A 448 -9.57 -37.53 -12.29
C CYS A 448 -8.99 -38.29 -13.50
N GLU A 449 -9.40 -37.94 -14.72
CA GLU A 449 -8.83 -38.46 -15.97
C GLU A 449 -7.35 -38.07 -16.13
N ILE A 450 -7.00 -36.80 -15.90
CA ILE A 450 -5.62 -36.32 -15.91
C ILE A 450 -4.78 -37.05 -14.86
N ILE A 451 -5.28 -37.23 -13.63
CA ILE A 451 -4.61 -38.01 -12.58
C ILE A 451 -4.44 -39.48 -13.00
N GLY A 452 -5.44 -40.07 -13.67
CA GLY A 452 -5.36 -41.41 -14.24
C GLY A 452 -4.28 -41.54 -15.31
N ASN A 453 -4.21 -40.58 -16.22
CA ASN A 453 -3.20 -40.50 -17.28
C ASN A 453 -1.79 -40.31 -16.71
N ILE A 454 -1.60 -39.42 -15.73
CA ILE A 454 -0.33 -39.24 -15.02
C ILE A 454 0.09 -40.53 -14.31
N LYS A 455 -0.84 -41.25 -13.68
CA LYS A 455 -0.57 -42.57 -13.06
C LYS A 455 -0.20 -43.63 -14.11
N LYS A 456 -0.79 -43.60 -15.30
CA LYS A 456 -0.41 -44.48 -16.43
C LYS A 456 1.00 -44.15 -16.94
N GLN A 457 1.26 -42.88 -17.26
CA GLN A 457 2.57 -42.39 -17.69
C GLN A 457 3.67 -42.71 -16.68
N LYS A 458 3.45 -42.52 -15.37
CA LYS A 458 4.45 -42.89 -14.35
C LYS A 458 4.77 -44.38 -14.35
N ARG A 459 3.79 -45.27 -14.57
CA ARG A 459 4.05 -46.71 -14.70
C ARG A 459 4.83 -47.05 -15.98
N GLU A 460 4.52 -46.40 -17.09
CA GLU A 460 5.24 -46.56 -18.36
C GLU A 460 6.68 -46.04 -18.26
N ILE A 461 6.92 -44.88 -17.65
CA ILE A 461 8.25 -44.34 -17.37
C ILE A 461 9.06 -45.29 -16.48
N THR A 462 8.49 -45.81 -15.39
CA THR A 462 9.18 -46.80 -14.53
C THR A 462 9.51 -48.08 -15.30
N LYS A 463 8.63 -48.53 -16.21
CA LYS A 463 8.92 -49.67 -17.09
C LYS A 463 10.09 -49.35 -18.03
N VAL A 464 10.05 -48.23 -18.76
CA VAL A 464 11.12 -47.80 -19.67
C VAL A 464 12.46 -47.67 -18.95
N ILE A 465 12.49 -47.13 -17.72
CA ILE A 465 13.72 -47.06 -16.90
C ILE A 465 14.23 -48.47 -16.54
N THR A 466 13.33 -49.41 -16.22
CA THR A 466 13.71 -50.79 -15.88
C THR A 466 14.26 -51.52 -17.11
N ASP A 467 13.57 -51.41 -18.25
CA ASP A 467 14.00 -51.99 -19.52
C ASP A 467 15.35 -51.40 -19.99
N THR A 468 15.54 -50.08 -19.84
CA THR A 468 16.81 -49.40 -20.17
C THR A 468 17.96 -49.88 -19.26
N LYS A 469 17.71 -50.08 -17.96
CA LYS A 469 18.71 -50.63 -17.03
C LYS A 469 19.06 -52.09 -17.34
N ALA A 470 18.09 -52.89 -17.79
CA ALA A 470 18.34 -54.26 -18.25
C ALA A 470 19.24 -54.25 -19.49
N ILE A 471 18.90 -53.46 -20.52
CA ILE A 471 19.69 -53.31 -21.74
C ILE A 471 21.12 -52.83 -21.43
N GLN A 472 21.31 -51.85 -20.55
CA GLN A 472 22.65 -51.38 -20.16
C GLN A 472 23.46 -52.49 -19.46
N LYS A 473 22.82 -53.30 -18.61
CA LYS A 473 23.46 -54.46 -17.96
C LYS A 473 23.89 -55.52 -18.99
N ASP A 474 23.04 -55.80 -19.98
CA ASP A 474 23.32 -56.77 -21.02
C ASP A 474 24.45 -56.29 -21.95
N ILE A 475 24.47 -55.01 -22.33
CA ILE A 475 25.58 -54.36 -23.07
C ILE A 475 26.89 -54.54 -22.30
N ASN A 476 26.93 -54.15 -21.02
CA ASN A 476 28.15 -54.25 -20.21
C ASN A 476 28.61 -55.72 -20.04
N THR A 477 27.67 -56.65 -19.92
CA THR A 477 27.95 -58.10 -19.78
C THR A 477 28.50 -58.69 -21.09
N LEU A 478 27.99 -58.27 -22.24
CA LEU A 478 28.45 -58.69 -23.55
C LEU A 478 29.81 -58.09 -23.91
N SER A 479 30.03 -56.78 -23.67
CA SER A 479 31.33 -56.13 -23.87
C SER A 479 32.41 -56.81 -23.03
N GLY A 480 32.19 -56.91 -21.72
CA GLY A 480 33.14 -57.58 -20.82
C GLY A 480 33.28 -59.09 -21.09
N ARG A 481 32.38 -59.73 -21.86
CA ARG A 481 32.59 -61.09 -22.37
C ARG A 481 33.47 -61.09 -23.62
N LEU A 482 33.22 -60.18 -24.56
CA LEU A 482 34.02 -59.97 -25.78
C LEU A 482 35.49 -59.74 -25.43
N ASP A 483 35.77 -58.80 -24.53
CA ASP A 483 37.14 -58.42 -24.13
C ASP A 483 37.89 -59.60 -23.50
N ARG A 484 37.22 -60.37 -22.62
CA ARG A 484 37.81 -61.60 -22.03
C ARG A 484 38.05 -62.69 -23.06
N THR A 485 37.15 -62.89 -24.02
CA THR A 485 37.37 -63.87 -25.09
C THR A 485 38.47 -63.43 -26.06
N PHE A 486 38.59 -62.12 -26.32
CA PHE A 486 39.66 -61.57 -27.14
C PHE A 486 41.02 -61.74 -26.45
N ALA A 487 41.16 -61.36 -25.17
CA ALA A 487 42.42 -61.49 -24.44
C ALA A 487 42.95 -62.93 -24.40
N VAL A 488 42.07 -63.93 -24.20
CA VAL A 488 42.46 -65.35 -24.24
C VAL A 488 42.89 -65.79 -25.65
N ALA A 489 42.20 -65.33 -26.70
CA ALA A 489 42.56 -65.65 -28.08
C ALA A 489 43.87 -64.98 -28.51
N ASP A 490 44.07 -63.72 -28.12
CA ASP A 490 45.28 -62.91 -28.34
C ASP A 490 46.49 -63.58 -27.68
N GLU A 491 46.41 -63.92 -26.39
CA GLU A 491 47.52 -64.57 -25.66
C GLU A 491 47.92 -65.93 -26.26
N LEU A 492 46.93 -66.76 -26.62
CA LEU A 492 47.17 -68.08 -27.21
C LEU A 492 47.81 -67.97 -28.60
N ILE A 493 47.26 -67.13 -29.47
CA ILE A 493 47.73 -67.01 -30.86
C ILE A 493 49.07 -66.25 -30.91
N TYR A 494 49.31 -65.29 -30.01
CA TYR A 494 50.60 -64.60 -29.88
C TYR A 494 51.75 -65.58 -29.51
N LYS A 495 51.50 -66.48 -28.55
CA LYS A 495 52.50 -67.49 -28.09
C LYS A 495 52.92 -68.49 -29.17
N ASP A 496 52.09 -68.73 -30.18
CA ASP A 496 52.40 -69.62 -31.30
C ASP A 496 52.84 -68.86 -32.56
N ALA A 497 52.44 -67.59 -32.72
CA ALA A 497 52.93 -66.68 -33.75
C ALA A 497 54.44 -66.41 -33.68
N GLU A 498 55.05 -66.51 -32.49
CA GLU A 498 56.50 -66.39 -32.32
C GLU A 498 57.28 -67.57 -32.96
N LYS A 499 56.60 -68.70 -33.22
CA LYS A 499 57.21 -69.96 -33.71
C LYS A 499 56.91 -70.26 -35.18
N ASP A 500 55.73 -69.91 -35.69
CA ASP A 500 55.30 -70.17 -37.06
C ASP A 500 54.87 -68.89 -37.80
N LYS A 501 55.48 -68.63 -38.96
CA LYS A 501 55.16 -67.51 -39.85
C LYS A 501 53.70 -67.51 -40.32
N ASN A 502 53.09 -68.68 -40.50
CA ASN A 502 51.68 -68.77 -40.91
C ASN A 502 50.76 -68.34 -39.77
N VAL A 503 51.07 -68.71 -38.52
CA VAL A 503 50.33 -68.27 -37.33
C VAL A 503 50.51 -66.78 -37.07
N ALA A 504 51.70 -66.22 -37.33
CA ALA A 504 51.93 -64.77 -37.28
C ALA A 504 51.08 -63.98 -38.30
N GLN A 505 50.72 -64.57 -39.43
CA GLN A 505 49.79 -63.96 -40.39
C GLN A 505 48.33 -64.03 -39.91
N SER A 506 47.92 -65.14 -39.27
CA SER A 506 46.63 -65.26 -38.60
C SER A 506 46.48 -64.30 -37.41
N TYR A 507 47.56 -64.08 -36.64
CA TYR A 507 47.58 -63.10 -35.54
C TYR A 507 47.29 -61.68 -36.03
N LYS A 508 47.96 -61.25 -37.11
CA LYS A 508 47.68 -59.95 -37.75
C LYS A 508 46.24 -59.83 -38.22
N LEU A 509 45.65 -60.92 -38.72
CA LEU A 509 44.24 -60.95 -39.11
C LEU A 509 43.30 -60.78 -37.91
N LEU A 510 43.57 -61.45 -36.79
CA LEU A 510 42.81 -61.34 -35.54
C LEU A 510 42.81 -59.89 -35.00
N VAL A 511 44.00 -59.27 -34.94
CA VAL A 511 44.16 -57.88 -34.49
C VAL A 511 43.44 -56.91 -35.44
N SER A 512 43.51 -57.13 -36.77
CA SER A 512 42.74 -56.34 -37.75
C SER A 512 41.24 -56.47 -37.50
N ILE A 513 40.73 -57.69 -37.35
CA ILE A 513 39.31 -57.96 -37.10
C ILE A 513 38.82 -57.26 -35.83
N HIS A 514 39.58 -57.32 -34.72
CA HIS A 514 39.20 -56.64 -33.48
C HIS A 514 39.28 -55.10 -33.61
N SER A 515 40.27 -54.58 -34.34
CA SER A 515 40.38 -53.16 -34.66
C SER A 515 39.19 -52.66 -35.50
N ASP A 516 38.82 -53.41 -36.53
CA ASP A 516 37.71 -53.08 -37.42
C ASP A 516 36.35 -53.16 -36.68
N PHE A 517 36.13 -54.18 -35.83
CA PHE A 517 34.94 -54.23 -34.99
C PHE A 517 34.88 -53.09 -33.96
N SER A 518 36.01 -52.74 -33.34
CA SER A 518 36.08 -51.60 -32.41
C SER A 518 35.76 -50.27 -33.10
N ARG A 519 36.25 -50.10 -34.34
CA ARG A 519 35.92 -48.95 -35.20
C ARG A 519 34.44 -48.95 -35.58
N ILE A 520 33.85 -50.10 -35.93
CA ILE A 520 32.41 -50.21 -36.23
C ILE A 520 31.58 -49.79 -35.01
N ILE A 521 31.87 -50.31 -33.81
CA ILE A 521 31.19 -49.95 -32.55
C ILE A 521 31.24 -48.43 -32.35
N LYS A 522 32.43 -47.83 -32.42
CA LYS A 522 32.62 -46.38 -32.27
C LYS A 522 31.80 -45.57 -33.29
N THR A 523 31.82 -45.94 -34.58
CA THR A 523 31.02 -45.23 -35.59
C THR A 523 29.51 -45.38 -35.37
N LEU A 524 29.06 -46.49 -34.77
CA LEU A 524 27.66 -46.76 -34.46
C LEU A 524 27.19 -45.94 -33.24
N GLU A 525 28.05 -45.75 -32.24
CA GLU A 525 27.84 -44.83 -31.11
C GLU A 525 27.78 -43.37 -31.57
N GLU A 526 28.74 -42.94 -32.40
CA GLU A 526 28.78 -41.59 -32.99
C GLU A 526 27.54 -41.32 -33.86
N THR A 527 27.09 -42.30 -34.64
CA THR A 527 25.83 -42.23 -35.41
C THR A 527 24.61 -42.14 -34.49
N GLY A 528 24.59 -42.91 -33.40
CA GLY A 528 23.53 -42.87 -32.38
C GLY A 528 23.45 -41.54 -31.64
N ASN A 529 24.60 -40.92 -31.34
CA ASN A 529 24.70 -39.58 -30.77
C ASN A 529 24.21 -38.51 -31.75
N SER A 530 24.69 -38.56 -32.99
CA SER A 530 24.27 -37.66 -34.07
C SER A 530 22.76 -37.72 -34.31
N LYS A 531 22.17 -38.92 -34.29
CA LYS A 531 20.71 -39.12 -34.45
C LYS A 531 19.89 -38.62 -33.25
N ARG A 532 20.46 -38.64 -32.03
CA ARG A 532 19.82 -38.04 -30.84
C ARG A 532 19.86 -36.52 -30.90
N LEU A 533 21.01 -35.94 -31.26
CA LEU A 533 21.18 -34.50 -31.44
C LEU A 533 20.29 -33.95 -32.59
N ALA A 534 20.17 -34.69 -33.69
CA ALA A 534 19.28 -34.32 -34.79
C ALA A 534 17.82 -34.19 -34.32
N ARG A 535 17.30 -35.16 -33.56
CA ARG A 535 15.94 -35.07 -33.01
C ARG A 535 15.76 -33.95 -31.99
N ASP A 536 16.72 -33.75 -31.08
CA ASP A 536 16.66 -32.64 -30.12
C ASP A 536 16.67 -31.27 -30.83
N LEU A 537 17.37 -31.14 -31.95
CA LEU A 537 17.31 -29.97 -32.82
C LEU A 537 15.98 -29.86 -33.58
N GLU A 538 15.41 -30.96 -34.09
CA GLU A 538 14.07 -31.00 -34.70
C GLU A 538 12.99 -30.58 -33.70
N ASP A 539 13.00 -31.14 -32.49
CA ASP A 539 12.07 -30.81 -31.39
C ASP A 539 12.19 -29.33 -30.98
N LYS A 540 13.41 -28.79 -30.91
CA LYS A 540 13.66 -27.36 -30.68
C LYS A 540 13.13 -26.48 -31.81
N VAL A 541 13.33 -26.87 -33.07
CA VAL A 541 12.79 -26.16 -34.23
C VAL A 541 11.26 -26.16 -34.21
N GLU A 542 10.62 -27.28 -33.86
CA GLU A 542 9.16 -27.35 -33.77
C GLU A 542 8.62 -26.53 -32.57
N ALA A 543 9.31 -26.55 -31.44
CA ALA A 543 8.99 -25.69 -30.30
C ALA A 543 9.14 -24.19 -30.60
N GLU A 544 10.11 -23.77 -31.42
CA GLU A 544 10.23 -22.37 -31.87
C GLU A 544 9.17 -22.00 -32.91
N LYS A 545 8.83 -22.88 -33.86
CA LYS A 545 7.70 -22.67 -34.78
C LYS A 545 6.38 -22.46 -34.02
N ALA A 546 6.16 -23.22 -32.95
CA ALA A 546 4.97 -23.13 -32.11
C ALA A 546 4.82 -21.78 -31.38
N LYS A 547 5.89 -20.98 -31.23
CA LYS A 547 5.86 -19.69 -30.47
C LYS A 547 5.24 -18.50 -31.23
N HIS A 548 4.39 -18.76 -32.22
CA HIS A 548 3.68 -17.73 -33.01
C HIS A 548 4.58 -16.65 -33.63
N PHE A 549 5.82 -16.98 -33.98
CA PHE A 549 6.75 -16.03 -34.62
C PHE A 549 6.17 -15.43 -35.91
N GLN A 550 5.45 -16.22 -36.70
CA GLN A 550 4.82 -15.76 -37.94
C GLN A 550 3.81 -14.62 -37.67
N CYS A 551 2.90 -14.78 -36.70
CA CYS A 551 1.92 -13.75 -36.34
C CYS A 551 2.59 -12.46 -35.84
N LYS A 552 3.71 -12.55 -35.12
CA LYS A 552 4.51 -11.37 -34.72
C LYS A 552 5.19 -10.70 -35.90
N LEU A 553 5.68 -11.47 -36.86
CA LEU A 553 6.35 -10.98 -38.06
C LEU A 553 5.35 -10.33 -39.03
N ASP A 554 4.18 -10.95 -39.22
CA ASP A 554 3.06 -10.41 -39.98
C ASP A 554 2.56 -9.08 -39.37
N ARG A 555 2.50 -8.99 -38.03
CA ARG A 555 2.15 -7.75 -37.32
C ARG A 555 3.20 -6.65 -37.50
N LEU A 556 4.48 -6.96 -37.31
CA LEU A 556 5.58 -6.01 -37.58
C LEU A 556 5.62 -5.55 -39.05
N GLN A 557 5.24 -6.43 -39.97
CA GLN A 557 5.14 -6.12 -41.40
C GLN A 557 3.93 -5.21 -41.69
N ALA A 558 2.80 -5.43 -41.02
CA ALA A 558 1.65 -4.53 -41.06
C ALA A 558 2.00 -3.13 -40.51
N ASP A 559 2.59 -3.06 -39.31
CA ASP A 559 3.03 -1.82 -38.66
C ASP A 559 4.02 -1.03 -39.55
N LEU A 560 4.97 -1.73 -40.18
CA LEU A 560 5.92 -1.13 -41.13
C LEU A 560 5.22 -0.59 -42.40
N THR A 561 4.18 -1.27 -42.90
CA THR A 561 3.37 -0.72 -44.02
C THR A 561 2.50 0.46 -43.60
N GLN A 562 2.02 0.50 -42.35
CA GLN A 562 1.31 1.66 -41.81
C GLN A 562 2.25 2.87 -41.68
N MET A 563 3.42 2.72 -41.05
CA MET A 563 4.42 3.80 -40.96
C MET A 563 4.84 4.32 -42.33
N LYS A 564 4.91 3.45 -43.36
CA LYS A 564 5.18 3.88 -44.75
C LYS A 564 4.04 4.71 -45.34
N LYS A 565 2.78 4.36 -45.09
CA LYS A 565 1.62 5.18 -45.49
C LYS A 565 1.61 6.53 -44.78
N GLU A 566 1.85 6.54 -43.47
CA GLU A 566 1.91 7.77 -42.68
C GLU A 566 3.03 8.70 -43.16
N ASN A 567 4.22 8.16 -43.45
CA ASN A 567 5.31 8.95 -44.06
C ASN A 567 4.96 9.44 -45.48
N GLN A 568 4.23 8.67 -46.29
CA GLN A 568 3.75 9.13 -47.59
C GLN A 568 2.69 10.24 -47.47
N ILE A 569 1.81 10.16 -46.48
CA ILE A 569 0.82 11.20 -46.17
C ILE A 569 1.55 12.47 -45.70
N LEU A 570 2.50 12.37 -44.77
CA LEU A 570 3.32 13.50 -44.32
C LEU A 570 4.12 14.14 -45.47
N GLN A 571 4.68 13.34 -46.38
CA GLN A 571 5.34 13.85 -47.59
C GLN A 571 4.36 14.52 -48.58
N ALA A 572 3.08 14.13 -48.59
CA ALA A 572 2.06 14.81 -49.37
C ALA A 572 1.63 16.13 -48.69
N THR A 573 1.45 16.15 -47.37
CA THR A 573 1.15 17.36 -46.59
C THR A 573 2.29 18.39 -46.69
N LEU A 574 3.56 17.96 -46.64
CA LEU A 574 4.73 18.82 -46.86
C LEU A 574 4.87 19.33 -48.31
N ARG A 575 4.10 18.77 -49.26
CA ARG A 575 4.02 19.25 -50.64
C ARG A 575 2.83 20.18 -50.89
N ASP A 576 1.99 20.43 -49.90
CA ASP A 576 0.89 21.39 -50.01
C ASP A 576 1.45 22.83 -50.00
N PRO A 577 1.29 23.62 -51.08
CA PRO A 577 1.84 24.98 -51.15
C PRO A 577 1.19 25.99 -50.20
N SER A 578 0.11 25.63 -49.51
CA SER A 578 -0.61 26.51 -48.58
C SER A 578 0.14 26.75 -47.27
N ILE A 579 0.84 25.73 -46.75
CA ILE A 579 1.58 25.83 -45.47
C ILE A 579 2.80 26.76 -45.60
N ALA A 580 3.37 26.88 -46.80
CA ALA A 580 4.54 27.72 -47.08
C ALA A 580 4.28 29.25 -47.06
N ARG A 581 3.05 29.70 -46.81
CA ARG A 581 2.67 31.14 -46.85
C ARG A 581 2.30 31.76 -45.50
N ALA A 582 2.15 30.96 -44.44
CA ALA A 582 1.71 31.48 -43.13
C ALA A 582 2.82 32.19 -42.32
N ASN A 583 4.10 31.87 -42.58
CA ASN A 583 5.23 32.29 -41.72
C ASN A 583 6.15 33.35 -42.35
N ASN A 584 5.70 34.09 -43.37
CA ASN A 584 6.60 34.92 -44.20
C ASN A 584 6.41 36.45 -44.06
N ASP A 585 5.53 36.89 -43.15
CA ASP A 585 5.17 38.30 -42.95
C ASP A 585 5.53 38.83 -41.54
N GLU A 586 6.74 38.56 -41.05
CA GLU A 586 7.43 39.47 -40.12
C GLU A 586 8.89 39.71 -40.52
N TYR A 587 9.17 40.93 -40.98
CA TYR A 587 10.48 41.58 -41.13
C TYR A 587 11.57 40.85 -41.94
N GLY A 588 11.55 41.05 -43.26
CA GLY A 588 12.77 40.90 -44.07
C GLY A 588 13.62 42.17 -44.10
N LEU A 589 14.93 42.04 -44.39
CA LEU A 589 15.68 42.94 -45.28
C LEU A 589 17.05 42.36 -45.68
N PHE A 590 17.44 42.52 -46.96
CA PHE A 590 18.78 42.28 -47.56
C PHE A 590 19.49 40.92 -47.28
N LYS A 591 19.42 39.86 -48.11
CA LYS A 591 19.53 39.68 -49.58
C LYS A 591 20.97 39.72 -50.13
N PHE A 592 21.28 38.77 -51.04
CA PHE A 592 22.46 38.63 -51.94
C PHE A 592 23.74 37.93 -51.38
N LYS A 593 24.45 37.05 -52.12
CA LYS A 593 24.16 36.37 -53.41
C LYS A 593 25.09 35.14 -53.67
N LEU A 594 24.50 34.06 -54.19
CA LEU A 594 25.00 33.05 -55.15
C LEU A 594 26.32 32.23 -54.99
N VAL A 595 26.14 30.97 -55.39
CA VAL A 595 27.02 30.08 -56.18
C VAL A 595 28.13 29.32 -55.46
N SER A 596 27.85 28.03 -55.28
CA SER A 596 28.82 26.95 -55.36
C SER A 596 28.89 26.41 -56.79
N THR A 597 30.10 26.34 -57.32
CA THR A 597 30.58 25.43 -58.37
C THR A 597 32.04 25.12 -58.00
N GLY A 598 32.54 23.90 -57.93
CA GLY A 598 31.95 22.59 -58.18
C GLY A 598 33.05 21.63 -58.67
N SER A 599 32.87 20.33 -58.40
CA SER A 599 33.54 19.21 -59.08
C SER A 599 34.97 18.75 -58.67
N LEU A 600 35.05 17.41 -58.55
CA LEU A 600 36.11 16.49 -58.99
C LEU A 600 37.38 16.17 -58.16
N CYS A 601 37.33 14.99 -57.53
CA CYS A 601 38.26 13.84 -57.65
C CYS A 601 39.80 13.95 -57.52
N MET A 602 40.31 13.22 -56.50
CA MET A 602 41.45 12.25 -56.56
C MET A 602 42.90 12.74 -56.87
N PRO A 603 43.96 11.94 -56.61
CA PRO A 603 44.16 10.92 -55.56
C PRO A 603 45.54 10.98 -54.83
N ILE A 604 45.64 10.26 -53.70
CA ILE A 604 46.74 9.36 -53.23
C ILE A 604 48.01 9.36 -54.15
N PRO A 605 49.29 9.51 -53.66
CA PRO A 605 49.87 8.49 -52.77
C PRO A 605 51.12 8.75 -51.86
N ARG A 606 51.24 7.87 -50.84
CA ARG A 606 52.44 7.08 -50.40
C ARG A 606 53.58 7.64 -49.49
N THR A 607 53.84 6.82 -48.45
CA THR A 607 55.13 6.26 -47.94
C THR A 607 56.10 7.04 -47.03
N GLY A 608 56.70 6.29 -46.08
CA GLY A 608 57.92 6.63 -45.32
C GLY A 608 57.66 7.05 -43.87
N THR A 609 57.52 6.18 -42.85
CA THR A 609 58.57 5.39 -42.16
C THR A 609 59.91 6.10 -41.97
N GLU A 610 60.23 6.54 -40.75
CA GLU A 610 61.09 5.77 -39.81
C GLU A 610 61.22 6.43 -38.41
N HIS A 611 61.86 5.70 -37.49
CA HIS A 611 62.04 6.01 -36.06
C HIS A 611 62.99 7.18 -35.76
N CYS A 612 62.85 7.85 -34.60
CA CYS A 612 63.73 7.56 -33.45
C CYS A 612 63.32 8.24 -32.12
N LEU A 613 63.85 7.66 -31.04
CA LEU A 613 63.61 8.04 -29.64
C LEU A 613 64.45 9.24 -29.18
N ALA A 614 63.92 10.05 -28.25
CA ALA A 614 64.66 10.58 -27.10
C ALA A 614 63.69 11.14 -26.03
N SER A 615 63.96 10.82 -24.76
CA SER A 615 63.21 11.33 -23.60
C SER A 615 64.05 12.39 -22.83
N PRO A 616 63.67 12.83 -21.60
CA PRO A 616 63.38 14.24 -21.28
C PRO A 616 64.53 14.96 -20.54
N PRO A 617 64.30 16.20 -20.04
CA PRO A 617 64.39 16.33 -18.58
C PRO A 617 63.45 17.36 -17.88
N ALA A 618 63.12 17.01 -16.63
CA ALA A 618 63.04 17.84 -15.41
C ALA A 618 62.37 19.24 -15.40
N VAL A 619 61.15 19.27 -14.84
CA VAL A 619 60.78 19.97 -13.59
C VAL A 619 61.52 21.27 -13.21
N THR A 620 60.76 22.38 -13.19
CA THR A 620 60.73 23.35 -12.07
C THR A 620 59.30 23.85 -11.86
N ARG A 621 58.87 23.98 -10.60
CA ARG A 621 57.61 24.61 -10.18
C ARG A 621 57.95 25.96 -9.53
N ASP A 622 57.15 27.00 -9.80
CA ASP A 622 56.66 27.95 -8.78
C ASP A 622 55.62 28.94 -9.37
N PRO A 623 54.77 29.62 -8.54
CA PRO A 623 53.34 29.60 -8.83
C PRO A 623 52.69 31.00 -8.86
N HIS A 624 52.43 31.56 -10.04
CA HIS A 624 51.72 32.85 -10.17
C HIS A 624 50.82 33.00 -11.42
N ILE A 625 50.10 31.95 -11.85
CA ILE A 625 49.05 32.07 -12.89
C ILE A 625 47.80 31.24 -12.55
N TYR A 626 47.06 31.63 -11.50
CA TYR A 626 45.73 31.10 -11.17
C TYR A 626 44.78 32.19 -10.68
N PHE A 627 44.35 33.07 -11.60
CA PHE A 627 43.08 33.81 -11.48
C PHE A 627 42.52 34.27 -12.85
N LYS A 628 42.97 33.65 -13.95
CA LYS A 628 42.57 34.03 -15.32
C LYS A 628 42.48 32.84 -16.29
N ARG A 629 42.09 31.68 -15.75
CA ARG A 629 41.93 30.42 -16.49
C ARG A 629 40.53 29.80 -16.32
N GLU A 630 39.92 30.01 -15.16
CA GLU A 630 38.67 29.36 -14.72
C GLU A 630 37.37 29.88 -15.37
N ILE A 631 37.41 31.03 -16.06
CA ILE A 631 36.27 31.56 -16.85
C ILE A 631 36.43 31.26 -18.36
N VAL A 632 37.64 30.88 -18.79
CA VAL A 632 37.91 30.58 -20.21
C VAL A 632 37.81 29.08 -20.51
N GLU A 633 38.05 28.20 -19.52
CA GLU A 633 37.81 26.76 -19.70
C GLU A 633 36.30 26.41 -19.70
N ILE A 634 35.46 27.10 -18.90
CA ILE A 634 34.00 26.84 -18.84
C ILE A 634 33.26 27.27 -20.14
N LEU A 635 33.74 28.29 -20.85
CA LEU A 635 33.11 28.77 -22.11
C LEU A 635 33.67 28.12 -23.38
N GLN A 636 34.64 27.21 -23.25
CA GLN A 636 35.27 26.53 -24.39
C GLN A 636 34.80 25.07 -24.55
N GLU A 637 34.28 24.42 -23.50
CA GLU A 637 33.69 23.06 -23.60
C GLU A 637 32.28 23.06 -24.22
N ASP A 638 31.41 24.02 -23.86
CA ASP A 638 30.03 24.10 -24.38
C ASP A 638 29.91 24.38 -25.90
N ILE A 639 31.01 24.75 -26.56
CA ILE A 639 31.04 25.10 -28.00
C ILE A 639 31.61 23.97 -28.86
N SER A 640 32.33 22.98 -28.31
CA SER A 640 32.80 21.83 -29.11
C SER A 640 31.74 20.76 -29.34
N ASP A 641 30.84 20.53 -28.37
CA ASP A 641 29.86 19.43 -28.45
C ASP A 641 28.64 19.72 -29.34
N ARG A 642 28.37 20.98 -29.70
CA ARG A 642 27.26 21.32 -30.61
C ARG A 642 27.56 21.23 -32.10
N SER A 643 28.80 20.93 -32.51
CA SER A 643 29.21 20.86 -33.93
C SER A 643 29.69 19.47 -34.39
N ALA A 644 29.61 18.43 -33.54
CA ALA A 644 30.16 17.10 -33.82
C ALA A 644 29.11 15.98 -33.99
N MET A 645 27.84 16.31 -34.26
CA MET A 645 26.88 15.35 -34.84
C MET A 645 26.96 15.30 -36.38
N THR A 646 28.19 15.28 -36.92
CA THR A 646 28.45 14.89 -38.30
C THR A 646 28.47 13.37 -38.40
N GLU A 647 27.45 12.80 -39.06
CA GLU A 647 27.37 11.44 -39.61
C GLU A 647 28.09 10.35 -38.79
N THR A 648 27.40 9.77 -37.81
CA THR A 648 27.81 8.47 -37.25
C THR A 648 27.65 7.38 -38.32
N ASP A 649 28.77 7.02 -38.92
CA ASP A 649 28.90 5.86 -39.80
C ASP A 649 28.31 4.62 -39.10
N LYS A 650 27.39 3.91 -39.76
CA LYS A 650 26.48 2.93 -39.12
C LYS A 650 27.18 1.60 -38.80
N SER A 651 28.15 1.65 -37.90
CA SER A 651 28.84 0.49 -37.37
C SER A 651 27.88 -0.41 -36.60
N LYS A 652 27.69 -1.63 -37.09
CA LYS A 652 26.92 -2.69 -36.41
C LYS A 652 27.71 -3.37 -35.29
N ARG A 653 28.88 -2.85 -34.91
CA ARG A 653 29.72 -3.45 -33.87
C ARG A 653 29.05 -3.26 -32.49
N PRO A 654 28.85 -4.32 -31.69
CA PRO A 654 28.33 -4.18 -30.34
C PRO A 654 29.29 -3.35 -29.47
N ALA A 655 28.74 -2.52 -28.60
CA ALA A 655 29.53 -1.61 -27.77
C ALA A 655 30.50 -2.34 -26.83
N ASP A 656 31.72 -1.82 -26.76
CA ASP A 656 32.88 -2.41 -26.08
C ASP A 656 32.85 -2.14 -24.56
N SER A 657 31.84 -2.69 -23.86
CA SER A 657 31.73 -2.61 -22.40
C SER A 657 31.83 -3.98 -21.75
N ALA A 658 32.44 -4.05 -20.56
CA ALA A 658 32.62 -5.30 -19.82
C ALA A 658 31.28 -6.03 -19.57
N PHE A 659 30.19 -5.29 -19.38
CA PHE A 659 28.84 -5.85 -19.28
C PHE A 659 28.38 -6.50 -20.61
N LYS A 660 28.42 -5.74 -21.72
CA LYS A 660 27.96 -6.22 -23.04
C LYS A 660 28.84 -7.34 -23.62
N GLN A 661 30.10 -7.42 -23.19
CA GLN A 661 31.04 -8.48 -23.56
C GLN A 661 31.09 -9.65 -22.57
N GLN A 662 30.29 -9.63 -21.50
CA GLN A 662 30.29 -10.66 -20.44
C GLN A 662 31.67 -10.85 -19.76
N ARG A 663 32.44 -9.76 -19.67
CA ARG A 663 33.77 -9.67 -19.02
C ARG A 663 33.72 -8.98 -17.65
N LEU A 664 32.58 -9.06 -16.96
CA LEU A 664 32.48 -8.60 -15.57
C LEU A 664 33.42 -9.41 -14.68
N ALA A 665 33.95 -8.79 -13.64
CA ALA A 665 34.65 -9.50 -12.57
C ALA A 665 33.67 -10.48 -11.90
N ALA A 666 33.89 -11.77 -12.09
CA ALA A 666 33.06 -12.84 -11.56
C ALA A 666 33.91 -13.85 -10.79
N TRP A 667 33.44 -14.25 -9.62
CA TRP A 667 34.04 -15.35 -8.86
C TRP A 667 33.28 -16.64 -9.16
N GLN A 668 33.99 -17.67 -9.61
CA GLN A 668 33.43 -18.98 -9.93
C GLN A 668 33.97 -20.03 -8.93
N PRO A 669 33.24 -20.31 -7.84
CA PRO A 669 33.67 -21.30 -6.85
C PRO A 669 33.57 -22.72 -7.42
N ILE A 670 34.70 -23.28 -7.84
CA ILE A 670 34.80 -24.71 -8.21
C ILE A 670 34.85 -25.52 -6.91
N LEU A 671 33.72 -26.16 -6.56
CA LEU A 671 33.57 -26.98 -5.37
C LEU A 671 34.40 -28.27 -5.49
N THR A 672 35.59 -28.26 -4.89
CA THR A 672 36.48 -29.44 -4.81
C THR A 672 36.37 -30.13 -3.45
N ALA A 673 36.74 -31.41 -3.36
CA ALA A 673 36.72 -32.16 -2.09
C ALA A 673 37.50 -31.45 -0.97
N GLY A 674 38.66 -30.85 -1.29
CA GLY A 674 39.47 -30.08 -0.33
C GLY A 674 38.78 -28.81 0.19
N THR A 675 37.86 -28.21 -0.58
CA THR A 675 37.05 -27.07 -0.12
C THR A 675 35.76 -27.50 0.59
N VAL A 676 35.13 -28.59 0.15
CA VAL A 676 33.81 -29.03 0.62
C VAL A 676 33.92 -29.85 1.92
N LEU A 677 34.87 -30.78 2.02
CA LEU A 677 35.01 -31.62 3.21
C LEU A 677 35.18 -30.82 4.51
N PRO A 678 36.05 -29.79 4.60
CA PRO A 678 36.16 -28.98 5.81
C PRO A 678 34.85 -28.30 6.20
N THR A 679 34.03 -27.85 5.23
CA THR A 679 32.75 -27.18 5.54
C THR A 679 31.77 -28.11 6.24
N PHE A 680 31.68 -29.38 5.84
CA PHE A 680 30.83 -30.37 6.53
C PHE A 680 31.27 -30.60 7.97
N PHE A 681 32.58 -30.70 8.22
CA PHE A 681 33.12 -30.85 9.58
C PHE A 681 32.92 -29.59 10.43
N VAL A 682 33.17 -28.39 9.88
CA VAL A 682 32.98 -27.11 10.59
C VAL A 682 31.51 -26.89 10.95
N ILE A 683 30.58 -27.11 10.01
CA ILE A 683 29.14 -27.01 10.26
C ILE A 683 28.72 -28.02 11.34
N GLY A 684 29.16 -29.28 11.23
CA GLY A 684 28.85 -30.33 12.21
C GLY A 684 29.36 -30.03 13.62
N ILE A 685 30.63 -29.62 13.75
CA ILE A 685 31.28 -29.27 15.02
C ILE A 685 30.67 -28.02 15.65
N LEU A 686 30.18 -27.06 14.86
CA LEU A 686 29.53 -25.85 15.37
C LEU A 686 28.06 -26.10 15.76
N PHE A 687 27.31 -26.83 14.94
CA PHE A 687 25.86 -27.00 15.12
C PHE A 687 25.51 -27.91 16.31
N ILE A 688 26.34 -28.89 16.66
CA ILE A 688 26.07 -29.78 17.78
C ILE A 688 26.14 -29.06 19.14
N PRO A 689 27.22 -28.33 19.51
CA PRO A 689 27.26 -27.54 20.75
C PRO A 689 26.18 -26.46 20.81
N VAL A 690 25.90 -25.77 19.69
CA VAL A 690 24.79 -24.81 19.60
C VAL A 690 23.46 -25.51 19.88
N GLY A 691 23.18 -26.63 19.21
CA GLY A 691 21.96 -27.41 19.42
C GLY A 691 21.79 -27.94 20.85
N ILE A 692 22.87 -28.38 21.50
CA ILE A 692 22.89 -28.78 22.91
C ILE A 692 22.58 -27.57 23.82
N GLY A 693 23.18 -26.40 23.56
CA GLY A 693 22.89 -25.18 24.32
C GLY A 693 21.44 -24.72 24.16
N LEU A 694 20.91 -24.74 22.94
CA LEU A 694 19.50 -24.43 22.64
C LEU A 694 18.54 -25.41 23.36
N LEU A 695 18.88 -26.71 23.38
CA LEU A 695 18.10 -27.73 24.07
C LEU A 695 18.13 -27.53 25.60
N PHE A 696 19.31 -27.27 26.18
CA PHE A 696 19.46 -26.96 27.60
C PHE A 696 18.61 -25.75 28.02
N PHE A 697 18.63 -24.66 27.25
CA PHE A 697 17.77 -23.50 27.52
C PHE A 697 16.27 -23.83 27.38
N SER A 698 15.87 -24.65 26.41
CA SER A 698 14.48 -25.12 26.29
C SER A 698 14.05 -25.95 27.51
N ASP A 699 14.89 -26.88 27.97
CA ASP A 699 14.56 -27.78 29.07
C ASP A 699 14.63 -27.10 30.44
N SER A 700 15.39 -26.01 30.57
CA SER A 700 15.37 -25.12 31.73
C SER A 700 14.02 -24.37 31.92
N VAL A 701 13.14 -24.40 30.92
CA VAL A 701 11.78 -23.87 31.05
C VAL A 701 10.87 -24.92 31.67
N ASN A 702 10.40 -24.60 32.88
CA ASN A 702 9.35 -25.34 33.55
C ASN A 702 7.99 -24.83 33.08
N GLU A 703 7.13 -25.77 32.68
CA GLU A 703 5.82 -25.53 32.11
C GLU A 703 4.82 -26.56 32.64
N ILE A 704 3.71 -26.09 33.18
CA ILE A 704 2.64 -26.90 33.78
C ILE A 704 1.35 -26.58 33.04
N THR A 705 0.72 -27.60 32.46
CA THR A 705 -0.53 -27.46 31.71
C THR A 705 -1.66 -28.20 32.42
N LYS A 706 -2.78 -27.52 32.66
CA LYS A 706 -4.00 -28.11 33.24
C LYS A 706 -5.19 -27.86 32.33
N GLU A 707 -5.75 -28.93 31.76
CA GLU A 707 -7.00 -28.85 31.00
C GLU A 707 -8.21 -28.69 31.93
N TYR A 708 -9.17 -27.85 31.52
CA TYR A 708 -10.41 -27.59 32.25
C TYR A 708 -11.68 -27.60 31.35
N THR A 709 -11.57 -28.09 30.11
CA THR A 709 -12.66 -28.20 29.11
C THR A 709 -13.97 -28.76 29.68
N HIS A 710 -13.85 -29.77 30.54
CA HIS A 710 -14.94 -30.49 31.19
C HIS A 710 -14.93 -30.33 32.72
N CYS A 711 -14.62 -29.13 33.23
CA CYS A 711 -14.72 -28.86 34.67
C CYS A 711 -16.16 -29.11 35.18
N ILE A 712 -16.27 -29.67 36.39
CA ILE A 712 -17.54 -29.85 37.08
C ILE A 712 -17.98 -28.50 37.66
N LYS A 713 -19.30 -28.22 37.67
CA LYS A 713 -19.86 -27.00 38.25
C LYS A 713 -19.68 -26.93 39.78
N ALA A 714 -19.31 -25.76 40.30
CA ALA A 714 -19.23 -25.48 41.73
C ALA A 714 -20.60 -25.63 42.43
N GLY A 715 -20.58 -26.13 43.68
CA GLY A 715 -21.80 -26.33 44.49
C GLY A 715 -22.53 -27.66 44.30
N THR A 716 -22.17 -28.46 43.28
CA THR A 716 -22.77 -29.80 43.05
C THR A 716 -22.24 -30.89 44.00
N GLY A 717 -21.28 -30.56 44.86
CA GLY A 717 -20.54 -31.50 45.71
C GLY A 717 -20.81 -31.37 47.21
N SER A 718 -22.07 -31.44 47.65
CA SER A 718 -22.41 -31.79 49.04
C SER A 718 -23.87 -32.24 49.17
N GLY A 719 -24.08 -33.53 49.42
CA GLY A 719 -25.40 -34.11 49.70
C GLY A 719 -26.09 -34.79 48.50
N THR A 720 -26.21 -36.12 48.60
CA THR A 720 -27.19 -36.97 47.90
C THR A 720 -27.31 -36.87 46.37
N GLY A 721 -26.35 -37.50 45.67
CA GLY A 721 -26.63 -38.31 44.46
C GLY A 721 -27.41 -37.63 43.32
N LYS A 722 -27.12 -36.37 43.02
CA LYS A 722 -27.59 -35.68 41.81
C LYS A 722 -26.40 -35.38 40.89
N ASP A 723 -26.63 -35.50 39.60
CA ASP A 723 -25.58 -35.68 38.58
C ASP A 723 -24.48 -34.60 38.59
N GLU A 724 -23.23 -35.04 38.42
CA GLU A 724 -22.05 -34.16 38.26
C GLU A 724 -22.15 -33.37 36.94
N GLN A 725 -22.80 -32.20 37.00
CA GLN A 725 -23.01 -31.38 35.81
C GLN A 725 -21.71 -30.68 35.37
N LYS A 726 -21.28 -30.92 34.13
CA LYS A 726 -20.12 -30.26 33.52
C LYS A 726 -20.47 -28.84 33.08
N CYS A 727 -19.57 -27.89 33.27
CA CYS A 727 -19.78 -26.52 32.80
C CYS A 727 -19.92 -26.41 31.27
N SER A 728 -19.36 -27.34 30.50
CA SER A 728 -19.58 -27.42 29.03
C SER A 728 -21.07 -27.51 28.70
N ASP A 729 -21.79 -28.34 29.45
CA ASP A 729 -23.19 -28.70 29.19
C ASP A 729 -24.13 -27.63 29.77
N VAL A 730 -23.75 -27.00 30.89
CA VAL A 730 -24.42 -25.84 31.49
C VAL A 730 -24.45 -24.66 30.52
N ILE A 731 -23.33 -24.36 29.84
CA ILE A 731 -23.23 -23.29 28.85
C ILE A 731 -23.98 -23.66 27.56
N ALA A 732 -23.89 -24.92 27.10
CA ALA A 732 -24.63 -25.40 25.94
C ALA A 732 -26.15 -25.26 26.11
N ASN A 733 -26.66 -25.44 27.33
CA ASN A 733 -28.08 -25.31 27.69
C ASN A 733 -28.54 -23.84 27.87
N GLY A 734 -27.73 -22.85 27.48
CA GLY A 734 -28.12 -21.43 27.47
C GLY A 734 -27.79 -20.64 28.73
N THR A 735 -27.09 -21.22 29.71
CA THR A 735 -26.57 -20.45 30.86
C THR A 735 -25.41 -19.56 30.38
N VAL A 736 -25.37 -18.30 30.80
CA VAL A 736 -24.34 -17.36 30.32
C VAL A 736 -22.97 -17.64 30.93
N THR A 737 -22.88 -18.08 32.18
CA THR A 737 -21.63 -18.34 32.92
C THR A 737 -21.74 -19.56 33.83
N CYS A 738 -20.65 -20.29 34.02
CA CYS A 738 -20.57 -21.42 34.94
C CYS A 738 -19.26 -21.36 35.74
N GLU A 739 -19.34 -21.42 37.07
CA GLU A 739 -18.15 -21.49 37.91
C GLU A 739 -17.67 -22.95 38.02
N CYS A 740 -16.41 -23.20 37.65
CA CYS A 740 -15.78 -24.49 37.87
C CYS A 740 -15.58 -24.73 39.37
N ALA A 741 -15.81 -25.97 39.82
CA ALA A 741 -15.33 -26.44 41.11
C ALA A 741 -13.80 -26.24 41.22
N PRO A 742 -13.24 -25.94 42.41
CA PRO A 742 -11.84 -25.55 42.55
C PRO A 742 -10.88 -26.63 42.00
N ILE A 743 -10.09 -26.29 40.98
CA ILE A 743 -9.22 -27.24 40.29
C ILE A 743 -7.85 -27.23 40.95
N GLN A 744 -7.44 -28.37 41.52
CA GLN A 744 -6.12 -28.52 42.11
C GLN A 744 -5.01 -28.64 41.05
N LEU A 745 -3.91 -27.93 41.30
CA LEU A 745 -2.72 -27.83 40.49
C LEU A 745 -1.49 -28.00 41.39
N GLU A 746 -0.81 -29.13 41.25
CA GLU A 746 0.44 -29.40 41.96
C GLU A 746 1.63 -28.81 41.20
N ILE A 747 2.45 -28.01 41.87
CA ILE A 747 3.73 -27.50 41.37
C ILE A 747 4.84 -28.26 42.10
N THR A 748 5.47 -29.22 41.42
CA THR A 748 6.52 -30.08 41.99
C THR A 748 7.87 -29.38 42.11
N GLU A 749 8.20 -28.50 41.15
CA GLU A 749 9.46 -27.74 41.11
C GLU A 749 9.21 -26.23 41.15
N ALA A 750 10.09 -25.49 41.84
CA ALA A 750 10.00 -24.03 41.93
C ALA A 750 10.08 -23.37 40.54
N LEU A 751 9.05 -22.63 40.16
CA LEU A 751 9.03 -21.83 38.92
C LEU A 751 9.78 -20.52 39.14
N LYS A 752 11.10 -20.55 39.01
CA LYS A 752 12.00 -19.41 39.30
C LYS A 752 11.89 -18.29 38.25
N GLY A 753 12.04 -17.04 38.72
CA GLY A 753 12.00 -15.85 37.89
C GLY A 753 10.57 -15.44 37.51
N LYS A 754 10.42 -14.73 36.39
CA LYS A 754 9.12 -14.24 35.91
C LYS A 754 8.23 -15.40 35.48
N VAL A 755 7.05 -15.50 36.09
CA VAL A 755 6.05 -16.53 35.77
C VAL A 755 4.90 -15.93 34.96
N TYR A 756 4.55 -16.62 33.88
CA TYR A 756 3.52 -16.22 32.93
C TYR A 756 2.39 -17.26 32.91
N ILE A 757 1.15 -16.78 32.90
CA ILE A 757 -0.05 -17.60 32.76
C ILE A 757 -0.61 -17.37 31.36
N TYR A 758 -0.79 -18.44 30.62
CA TYR A 758 -1.41 -18.46 29.30
C TYR A 758 -2.72 -19.26 29.36
N TYR A 759 -3.68 -18.93 28.52
CA TYR A 759 -4.71 -19.89 28.11
C TYR A 759 -4.30 -20.52 26.77
N ALA A 760 -4.51 -21.83 26.66
CA ALA A 760 -4.31 -22.59 25.43
C ALA A 760 -5.67 -23.05 24.89
N LEU A 761 -5.87 -22.87 23.58
CA LEU A 761 -7.02 -23.34 22.83
C LEU A 761 -6.54 -24.32 21.76
N THR A 762 -7.30 -25.39 21.56
CA THR A 762 -7.08 -26.35 20.46
C THR A 762 -8.23 -26.32 19.47
N ASN A 763 -7.95 -26.74 18.23
CA ASN A 763 -8.89 -26.82 17.12
C ASN A 763 -9.61 -25.49 16.76
N PHE A 764 -9.02 -24.33 17.06
CA PHE A 764 -9.62 -23.01 16.79
C PHE A 764 -8.84 -22.24 15.70
N TYR A 765 -9.38 -22.23 14.47
CA TYR A 765 -8.67 -21.80 13.26
C TYR A 765 -8.65 -20.26 13.07
N GLN A 766 -7.88 -19.54 13.89
CA GLN A 766 -7.66 -18.09 13.72
C GLN A 766 -7.00 -17.74 12.37
N ASN A 767 -6.28 -18.68 11.75
CA ASN A 767 -5.61 -18.51 10.47
C ASN A 767 -6.54 -18.63 9.24
N HIS A 768 -7.82 -18.93 9.42
CA HIS A 768 -8.75 -19.08 8.30
C HIS A 768 -8.96 -17.77 7.54
N ARG A 769 -8.81 -17.77 6.20
CA ARG A 769 -8.78 -16.55 5.35
C ARG A 769 -9.96 -15.59 5.60
N ARG A 770 -11.19 -16.10 5.79
CA ARG A 770 -12.36 -15.25 6.09
C ARG A 770 -12.33 -14.67 7.52
N TYR A 771 -11.74 -15.39 8.47
CA TYR A 771 -11.62 -14.95 9.86
C TYR A 771 -10.58 -13.82 9.97
N VAL A 772 -9.36 -14.04 9.44
CA VAL A 772 -8.26 -13.04 9.44
C VAL A 772 -8.67 -11.73 8.77
N LYS A 773 -9.45 -11.80 7.67
CA LYS A 773 -9.97 -10.62 6.98
C LYS A 773 -11.09 -9.90 7.73
N SER A 774 -11.79 -10.55 8.66
CA SER A 774 -13.00 -9.99 9.28
C SER A 774 -12.67 -9.12 10.48
N ARG A 775 -12.19 -7.91 10.17
CA ARG A 775 -11.91 -6.78 11.07
C ARG A 775 -11.87 -5.48 10.24
N ASP A 776 -11.92 -4.32 10.89
CA ASP A 776 -11.71 -3.03 10.26
C ASP A 776 -10.57 -2.27 10.96
N ASP A 777 -9.46 -2.08 10.26
CA ASP A 777 -8.26 -1.46 10.82
C ASP A 777 -8.47 0.05 11.11
N LYS A 778 -9.40 0.74 10.46
CA LYS A 778 -9.76 2.14 10.78
C LYS A 778 -10.46 2.22 12.13
N GLN A 779 -11.36 1.27 12.42
CA GLN A 779 -11.99 1.18 13.74
C GLN A 779 -10.96 0.93 14.84
N LEU A 780 -10.00 0.02 14.62
CA LEU A 780 -8.95 -0.27 15.59
C LEU A 780 -8.03 0.94 15.85
N LEU A 781 -7.78 1.75 14.83
CA LEU A 781 -7.07 3.04 14.94
C LEU A 781 -7.90 4.18 15.56
N GLY A 782 -9.14 3.93 15.99
CA GLY A 782 -10.04 4.95 16.56
C GLY A 782 -10.66 5.90 15.53
N GLN A 783 -10.46 5.66 14.23
CA GLN A 783 -10.89 6.52 13.11
C GLN A 783 -12.35 6.26 12.71
N VAL A 784 -13.26 6.26 13.69
CA VAL A 784 -14.68 5.91 13.53
C VAL A 784 -15.59 7.10 13.18
N GLY A 785 -15.02 8.30 13.04
CA GLY A 785 -15.76 9.54 12.91
C GLY A 785 -16.38 10.00 14.23
N ASP A 786 -17.12 11.12 14.17
CA ASP A 786 -17.96 11.53 15.29
C ASP A 786 -19.27 10.72 15.30
N HIS A 787 -19.89 10.57 16.47
CA HIS A 787 -21.15 9.85 16.64
C HIS A 787 -22.32 10.44 15.84
N SER A 788 -22.25 11.73 15.49
CA SER A 788 -23.20 12.45 14.62
C SER A 788 -23.00 12.16 13.12
N ALA A 789 -21.80 11.75 12.70
CA ALA A 789 -21.43 11.45 11.32
C ALA A 789 -20.43 10.26 11.29
N PRO A 790 -20.90 9.03 11.63
CA PRO A 790 -20.03 7.88 11.82
C PRO A 790 -19.49 7.35 10.49
N VAL A 791 -18.22 6.95 10.49
CA VAL A 791 -17.62 6.26 9.34
C VAL A 791 -18.17 4.83 9.29
N LEU A 792 -18.72 4.45 8.13
CA LEU A 792 -19.22 3.09 7.90
C LEU A 792 -18.05 2.09 7.93
N PRO A 793 -18.18 0.93 8.62
CA PRO A 793 -17.07 -0.01 8.70
C PRO A 793 -16.81 -0.72 7.38
N ASP A 794 -15.64 -1.34 7.23
CA ASP A 794 -15.28 -2.17 6.06
C ASP A 794 -16.28 -3.33 5.82
N GLU A 795 -16.48 -3.69 4.56
CA GLU A 795 -17.32 -4.83 4.16
C GLU A 795 -16.72 -6.18 4.58
N ALA A 796 -15.40 -6.25 4.78
CA ALA A 796 -14.70 -7.42 5.28
C ALA A 796 -15.20 -7.85 6.68
N CYS A 797 -15.73 -6.92 7.48
CA CYS A 797 -16.38 -7.23 8.76
C CYS A 797 -17.69 -8.04 8.64
N ASN A 798 -18.26 -8.22 7.45
CA ASN A 798 -19.50 -8.99 7.27
C ASN A 798 -19.36 -10.45 7.79
N PRO A 799 -20.37 -11.00 8.49
CA PRO A 799 -21.66 -10.40 8.81
C PRO A 799 -21.65 -9.48 10.06
N PHE A 800 -20.59 -9.50 10.86
CA PHE A 800 -20.45 -8.77 12.14
C PHE A 800 -20.15 -7.26 11.97
N ARG A 801 -20.80 -6.62 11.00
CA ARG A 801 -20.64 -5.19 10.66
C ARG A 801 -21.71 -4.32 11.33
N PHE A 802 -22.93 -4.85 11.46
CA PHE A 802 -24.08 -4.15 12.05
C PHE A 802 -24.86 -5.09 12.96
N SER A 803 -25.53 -4.54 13.98
CA SER A 803 -26.48 -5.29 14.81
C SER A 803 -27.91 -5.01 14.35
N THR A 804 -28.69 -6.08 14.18
CA THR A 804 -30.07 -6.04 13.67
C THR A 804 -31.06 -6.20 14.82
N SER A 805 -31.15 -5.20 15.69
CA SER A 805 -32.23 -5.09 16.67
C SER A 805 -33.28 -4.08 16.22
N GLN A 806 -34.54 -4.42 16.47
CA GLN A 806 -35.74 -3.84 15.90
C GLN A 806 -35.71 -2.29 15.80
N THR A 807 -36.00 -1.78 14.60
CA THR A 807 -36.12 -0.36 14.17
C THR A 807 -34.88 0.45 13.79
N GLN A 808 -33.64 0.13 14.18
CA GLN A 808 -32.46 0.93 13.76
C GLN A 808 -31.16 0.13 13.58
N ARG A 809 -30.45 0.37 12.46
CA ARG A 809 -29.19 -0.29 12.09
C ARG A 809 -28.00 0.30 12.85
N LYS A 810 -27.60 -0.30 13.97
CA LYS A 810 -26.43 0.13 14.76
C LYS A 810 -25.12 -0.45 14.24
N ILE A 811 -24.03 0.32 14.34
CA ILE A 811 -22.68 -0.10 13.94
C ILE A 811 -22.06 -0.94 15.05
N ILE A 812 -21.56 -2.14 14.70
CA ILE A 812 -20.76 -2.92 15.66
C ILE A 812 -19.38 -2.28 15.77
N PHE A 813 -18.94 -2.04 17.00
CA PHE A 813 -17.60 -1.54 17.32
C PHE A 813 -17.02 -2.35 18.49
N PRO A 814 -15.81 -2.92 18.37
CA PRO A 814 -15.06 -3.18 17.12
C PRO A 814 -15.74 -4.29 16.27
N CYS A 815 -15.83 -4.11 14.95
CA CYS A 815 -16.51 -5.04 14.06
C CYS A 815 -15.69 -6.29 13.70
N GLY A 816 -16.38 -7.31 13.17
CA GLY A 816 -15.76 -8.47 12.56
C GLY A 816 -15.66 -9.72 13.43
N ALA A 817 -15.37 -10.86 12.79
CA ALA A 817 -15.38 -12.18 13.42
C ALA A 817 -14.29 -12.37 14.49
N ILE A 818 -13.13 -11.70 14.33
CA ILE A 818 -12.03 -11.79 15.29
C ILE A 818 -12.47 -11.19 16.63
N ALA A 819 -12.92 -9.93 16.62
CA ALA A 819 -13.42 -9.24 17.80
C ALA A 819 -14.61 -9.98 18.42
N ASN A 820 -15.61 -10.37 17.62
CA ASN A 820 -16.80 -11.06 18.12
C ASN A 820 -16.49 -12.37 18.87
N SER A 821 -15.43 -13.09 18.50
CA SER A 821 -15.06 -14.37 19.14
C SER A 821 -14.02 -14.23 20.26
N MET A 822 -13.89 -13.06 20.89
CA MET A 822 -12.95 -12.82 21.99
C MET A 822 -13.11 -13.83 23.15
N PHE A 823 -11.97 -14.37 23.59
CA PHE A 823 -11.89 -15.24 24.76
C PHE A 823 -12.31 -14.50 26.04
N ASN A 824 -13.16 -15.12 26.85
CA ASN A 824 -13.85 -14.44 27.96
C ASN A 824 -14.03 -15.30 29.23
N ASP A 825 -13.21 -16.36 29.41
CA ASP A 825 -13.10 -17.01 30.72
C ASP A 825 -12.25 -16.15 31.67
N VAL A 826 -12.59 -16.18 32.96
CA VAL A 826 -11.79 -15.57 34.02
C VAL A 826 -11.04 -16.67 34.76
N ILE A 827 -9.71 -16.54 34.86
CA ILE A 827 -8.84 -17.48 35.57
C ILE A 827 -8.20 -16.76 36.75
N LEU A 828 -8.33 -17.31 37.96
CA LEU A 828 -7.70 -16.85 39.19
C LEU A 828 -6.88 -17.98 39.82
N LEU A 829 -5.75 -17.63 40.44
CA LEU A 829 -4.80 -18.57 41.03
C LEU A 829 -4.69 -18.31 42.53
N TYR A 830 -4.91 -19.34 43.35
CA TYR A 830 -4.78 -19.28 44.80
C TYR A 830 -3.72 -20.26 45.29
N LYS A 831 -3.13 -19.94 46.44
CA LYS A 831 -2.23 -20.81 47.20
C LYS A 831 -2.58 -20.65 48.68
N ASP A 832 -2.88 -21.75 49.37
CA ASP A 832 -3.24 -21.74 50.80
C ASP A 832 -4.33 -20.67 51.12
N ASP A 833 -5.41 -20.68 50.33
CA ASP A 833 -6.51 -19.70 50.29
C ASP A 833 -6.14 -18.21 50.04
N SER A 834 -4.85 -17.89 49.90
CA SER A 834 -4.37 -16.57 49.50
C SER A 834 -4.34 -16.42 47.98
N GLU A 835 -4.87 -15.31 47.46
CA GLU A 835 -4.85 -15.03 46.01
C GLU A 835 -3.44 -14.63 45.55
N ILE A 836 -2.93 -15.27 44.49
CA ILE A 836 -1.70 -14.86 43.84
C ILE A 836 -2.00 -13.64 42.97
N PRO A 837 -1.38 -12.47 43.19
CA PRO A 837 -1.70 -11.27 42.43
C PRO A 837 -1.22 -11.40 40.97
N LEU A 838 -2.18 -11.29 40.05
CA LEU A 838 -1.97 -11.43 38.61
C LEU A 838 -2.11 -10.08 37.91
N SER A 839 -1.08 -9.65 37.19
CA SER A 839 -1.12 -8.42 36.38
C SER A 839 -1.58 -8.70 34.95
N GLY A 840 -2.49 -7.86 34.46
CA GLY A 840 -2.94 -7.81 33.06
C GLY A 840 -2.29 -6.68 32.24
N THR A 841 -1.29 -5.99 32.78
CA THR A 841 -0.56 -4.91 32.08
C THR A 841 0.83 -5.38 31.66
N GLY A 842 1.27 -5.01 30.46
CA GLY A 842 2.54 -5.49 29.88
C GLY A 842 2.42 -6.88 29.24
N ILE A 843 1.20 -7.32 28.91
CA ILE A 843 0.95 -8.57 28.18
C ILE A 843 0.86 -8.33 26.66
N ALA A 844 0.48 -7.12 26.25
CA ALA A 844 0.51 -6.68 24.86
C ALA A 844 1.86 -6.05 24.49
N TRP A 845 2.12 -5.93 23.19
CA TRP A 845 3.34 -5.30 22.70
C TRP A 845 3.15 -3.78 22.65
N GLU A 846 4.12 -3.03 23.19
CA GLU A 846 4.21 -1.56 23.18
C GLU A 846 3.82 -0.95 21.82
N THR A 847 4.31 -1.53 20.71
CA THR A 847 4.06 -1.05 19.35
C THR A 847 2.61 -1.20 18.90
N ASP A 848 1.92 -2.27 19.30
CA ASP A 848 0.50 -2.45 19.00
C ASP A 848 -0.35 -1.44 19.81
N LYS A 849 -0.05 -1.30 21.11
CA LYS A 849 -0.73 -0.37 22.03
C LYS A 849 -0.49 1.11 21.67
N LYS A 850 0.67 1.45 21.09
CA LYS A 850 1.01 2.82 20.70
C LYS A 850 0.46 3.21 19.32
N TYR A 851 0.49 2.30 18.33
CA TYR A 851 0.26 2.68 16.93
C TYR A 851 -0.90 1.96 16.21
N LYS A 852 -1.43 0.84 16.73
CA LYS A 852 -2.48 0.06 16.03
C LYS A 852 -3.84 0.10 16.70
N PHE A 853 -3.86 0.20 18.04
CA PHE A 853 -5.07 0.21 18.83
C PHE A 853 -5.18 1.56 19.55
N LYS A 854 -6.20 2.35 19.22
CA LYS A 854 -6.48 3.67 19.82
C LYS A 854 -7.97 3.84 20.02
N ASN A 855 -8.38 4.29 21.20
CA ASN A 855 -9.77 4.62 21.44
C ASN A 855 -10.19 5.87 20.63
N PRO A 856 -11.46 5.96 20.15
CA PRO A 856 -12.00 7.15 19.50
C PRO A 856 -11.90 8.41 20.38
N SER A 857 -11.87 9.59 19.77
CA SER A 857 -11.78 10.88 20.51
C SER A 857 -12.89 11.07 21.55
N TRP A 858 -14.12 10.66 21.23
CA TRP A 858 -15.29 10.73 22.12
C TRP A 858 -15.30 9.64 23.22
N TRP A 859 -14.35 8.70 23.22
CA TRP A 859 -14.37 7.56 24.15
C TRP A 859 -14.32 7.97 25.62
N ASN A 860 -13.44 8.90 25.98
CA ASN A 860 -13.22 9.30 27.37
C ASN A 860 -14.45 9.99 27.98
N GLU A 861 -15.23 10.69 27.15
CA GLU A 861 -16.49 11.31 27.53
C GLU A 861 -17.64 10.28 27.60
N ALA A 862 -17.65 9.31 26.68
CA ALA A 862 -18.67 8.26 26.60
C ALA A 862 -18.53 7.16 27.66
N LYS A 863 -17.29 6.78 28.06
CA LYS A 863 -17.00 5.66 28.99
C LYS A 863 -17.71 5.81 30.35
N ASN A 864 -17.82 7.05 30.85
CA ASN A 864 -18.42 7.33 32.15
C ASN A 864 -19.90 7.77 32.05
N ASN A 865 -20.49 7.81 30.84
CA ASN A 865 -21.86 8.26 30.61
C ASN A 865 -22.62 7.24 29.73
N PRO A 866 -23.40 6.32 30.34
CA PRO A 866 -24.21 5.33 29.61
C PRO A 866 -25.25 5.94 28.65
N ASN A 867 -25.65 7.19 28.87
CA ASN A 867 -26.60 7.92 28.02
C ASN A 867 -25.91 8.73 26.90
N HIS A 868 -24.60 8.61 26.73
CA HIS A 868 -23.86 9.33 25.70
C HIS A 868 -24.37 8.96 24.29
N PRO A 869 -24.60 9.93 23.37
CA PRO A 869 -25.14 9.66 22.04
C PRO A 869 -24.35 8.62 21.22
N ALA A 870 -23.04 8.47 21.46
CA ALA A 870 -22.23 7.41 20.84
C ALA A 870 -22.80 5.98 21.04
N TRP A 871 -23.47 5.69 22.16
CA TRP A 871 -24.08 4.38 22.44
C TRP A 871 -25.43 4.18 21.72
N GLN A 872 -25.97 5.22 21.10
CA GLN A 872 -27.08 5.12 20.16
C GLN A 872 -26.57 4.63 18.79
N THR A 873 -25.42 5.14 18.34
CA THR A 873 -24.77 4.81 17.06
C THR A 873 -23.99 3.48 17.09
N PHE A 874 -23.16 3.27 18.11
CA PHE A 874 -22.24 2.15 18.25
C PHE A 874 -22.73 1.13 19.28
N VAL A 875 -22.51 -0.17 19.00
CA VAL A 875 -22.89 -1.29 19.87
C VAL A 875 -21.77 -2.32 19.96
N LYS A 876 -21.73 -3.08 21.07
CA LYS A 876 -20.77 -4.17 21.26
C LYS A 876 -20.93 -5.31 20.24
N PRO A 877 -19.87 -6.12 20.01
CA PRO A 877 -19.99 -7.38 19.29
C PRO A 877 -21.02 -8.32 19.92
N ILE A 878 -21.71 -9.09 19.09
CA ILE A 878 -22.92 -9.84 19.46
C ILE A 878 -22.66 -10.86 20.57
N ALA A 879 -21.50 -11.51 20.58
CA ALA A 879 -21.14 -12.51 21.60
C ALA A 879 -20.41 -11.92 22.83
N TRP A 880 -20.24 -10.60 22.91
CA TRP A 880 -19.65 -9.96 24.10
C TRP A 880 -20.68 -9.83 25.23
N LYS A 881 -20.30 -10.29 26.42
CA LYS A 881 -21.12 -10.21 27.63
C LYS A 881 -21.04 -8.82 28.24
N THR A 882 -19.81 -8.38 28.54
CA THR A 882 -19.50 -7.03 29.00
C THR A 882 -19.74 -6.00 27.90
N ASP A 883 -20.28 -4.84 28.28
CA ASP A 883 -20.37 -3.68 27.41
C ASP A 883 -19.01 -3.00 27.26
N LEU A 884 -18.85 -2.23 26.17
CA LEU A 884 -17.57 -1.64 25.80
C LEU A 884 -16.97 -0.77 26.93
N TRP A 885 -17.77 0.06 27.58
CA TRP A 885 -17.32 0.93 28.65
C TRP A 885 -16.84 0.18 29.91
N ASN A 886 -17.29 -1.06 30.10
CA ASN A 886 -16.84 -1.95 31.19
C ASN A 886 -15.54 -2.70 30.85
N LEU A 887 -15.10 -2.69 29.59
CA LEU A 887 -13.77 -3.18 29.23
C LEU A 887 -12.74 -2.15 29.69
N THR A 888 -11.78 -2.57 30.51
CA THR A 888 -10.76 -1.68 31.07
C THR A 888 -9.91 -1.09 29.94
N ASP A 889 -10.20 0.18 29.65
CA ASP A 889 -9.60 1.03 28.61
C ASP A 889 -9.99 0.68 27.17
N GLY A 890 -11.19 0.13 26.99
CA GLY A 890 -11.83 0.00 25.68
C GLY A 890 -11.06 -0.90 24.73
N ILE A 891 -10.79 -0.45 23.51
CA ILE A 891 -10.00 -1.23 22.54
C ILE A 891 -8.48 -1.10 22.75
N GLU A 892 -8.03 -0.26 23.69
CA GLU A 892 -6.63 -0.24 24.16
C GLU A 892 -6.37 -1.25 25.29
N ASN A 893 -7.40 -1.99 25.69
CA ASN A 893 -7.32 -3.12 26.60
C ASN A 893 -6.36 -4.21 26.08
N GLU A 894 -5.41 -4.63 26.93
CA GLU A 894 -4.36 -5.55 26.47
C GLU A 894 -4.84 -6.97 26.19
N ASP A 895 -5.90 -7.47 26.87
CA ASP A 895 -6.51 -8.77 26.56
C ASP A 895 -7.13 -8.76 25.15
N PHE A 896 -7.79 -7.66 24.78
CA PHE A 896 -8.32 -7.46 23.44
C PHE A 896 -7.21 -7.40 22.38
N ILE A 897 -6.13 -6.66 22.62
CA ILE A 897 -4.96 -6.59 21.71
C ILE A 897 -4.33 -7.97 21.53
N VAL A 898 -4.11 -8.72 22.61
CA VAL A 898 -3.57 -10.08 22.58
C VAL A 898 -4.50 -11.03 21.81
N TRP A 899 -5.82 -10.88 21.94
CA TRP A 899 -6.77 -11.67 21.15
C TRP A 899 -6.71 -11.34 19.66
N MET A 900 -6.79 -10.05 19.30
CA MET A 900 -6.85 -9.55 17.92
C MET A 900 -5.64 -9.94 17.06
N ARG A 901 -4.49 -10.22 17.67
CA ARG A 901 -3.34 -10.83 16.99
C ARG A 901 -3.61 -12.30 16.69
N THR A 902 -4.09 -12.61 15.49
CA THR A 902 -4.42 -13.98 15.04
C THR A 902 -3.23 -14.95 15.13
N ALA A 903 -3.44 -16.13 15.71
CA ALA A 903 -2.48 -17.22 15.70
C ALA A 903 -2.35 -17.87 14.31
N ALA A 904 -1.14 -18.33 13.96
CA ALA A 904 -0.85 -18.99 12.69
C ALA A 904 -1.32 -20.46 12.62
N LEU A 905 -1.55 -21.09 13.77
CA LEU A 905 -1.92 -22.51 13.92
C LEU A 905 -3.24 -22.64 14.70
N PRO A 906 -4.02 -23.72 14.52
CA PRO A 906 -5.30 -23.93 15.21
C PRO A 906 -5.15 -24.31 16.69
N ASN A 907 -3.97 -24.81 17.07
CA ASN A 907 -3.59 -25.05 18.45
C ASN A 907 -2.61 -23.94 18.84
N PHE A 908 -2.98 -23.11 19.79
CA PHE A 908 -2.18 -21.96 20.22
C PHE A 908 -2.40 -21.64 21.68
N ARG A 909 -1.45 -20.90 22.27
CA ARG A 909 -1.59 -20.26 23.57
C ARG A 909 -1.44 -18.74 23.44
N LYS A 910 -2.16 -18.00 24.28
CA LYS A 910 -2.10 -16.54 24.37
C LYS A 910 -1.82 -16.15 25.81
N LEU A 911 -0.98 -15.12 25.99
CA LEU A 911 -0.62 -14.63 27.31
C LEU A 911 -1.86 -14.02 27.96
N TYR A 912 -2.18 -14.50 29.16
CA TYR A 912 -3.31 -14.03 29.94
C TYR A 912 -2.81 -13.05 31.01
N ARG A 913 -1.94 -13.49 31.92
CA ARG A 913 -1.45 -12.66 33.03
C ARG A 913 0.02 -12.92 33.32
N ILE A 914 0.67 -11.95 33.94
CA ILE A 914 2.02 -12.05 34.50
C ILE A 914 1.88 -12.08 36.03
N VAL A 915 2.58 -12.96 36.72
CA VAL A 915 2.58 -12.97 38.20
C VAL A 915 3.25 -11.70 38.71
N ASN A 916 2.60 -10.98 39.64
CA ASN A 916 3.20 -9.79 40.25
C ASN A 916 4.11 -10.20 41.42
N HIS A 917 5.41 -10.20 41.18
CA HIS A 917 6.44 -10.57 42.16
C HIS A 917 6.74 -9.46 43.19
N ASP A 918 6.24 -8.23 42.99
CA ASP A 918 6.39 -7.09 43.91
C ASP A 918 5.35 -7.06 45.03
N ALA A 919 4.54 -8.12 45.14
CA ALA A 919 3.51 -8.30 46.15
C ALA A 919 4.06 -8.35 47.59
N PRO A 920 3.22 -8.05 48.61
CA PRO A 920 3.63 -8.12 50.02
C PRO A 920 4.19 -9.50 50.41
N SER A 921 5.13 -9.47 51.36
CA SER A 921 6.05 -10.57 51.67
C SER A 921 5.43 -11.81 52.33
N ASN A 922 4.13 -11.81 52.61
CA ASN A 922 3.42 -12.92 53.27
C ASN A 922 3.19 -14.14 52.35
N ILE A 923 3.25 -14.00 51.03
CA ILE A 923 2.98 -15.09 50.07
C ILE A 923 4.29 -15.79 49.59
N GLY A 924 5.45 -15.12 49.73
CA GLY A 924 6.75 -15.72 49.43
C GLY A 924 7.07 -15.92 47.94
N ILE A 925 6.55 -15.05 47.06
CA ILE A 925 6.62 -15.20 45.59
C ILE A 925 7.66 -14.32 44.87
N ARG A 926 8.59 -13.68 45.60
CA ARG A 926 9.53 -12.71 45.01
C ARG A 926 10.47 -13.33 43.97
N ASP A 927 10.94 -14.55 44.23
CA ASP A 927 11.90 -15.26 43.37
C ASP A 927 11.23 -16.20 42.34
N GLY A 928 9.90 -16.28 42.34
CA GLY A 928 9.13 -17.24 41.52
C GLY A 928 7.90 -17.79 42.25
N LEU A 929 7.24 -18.79 41.66
CA LEU A 929 6.24 -19.59 42.40
C LEU A 929 6.94 -20.77 43.10
N PRO A 930 6.89 -20.87 44.44
CA PRO A 930 7.43 -22.02 45.18
C PRO A 930 6.63 -23.31 44.89
N PRO A 931 7.23 -24.49 45.08
CA PRO A 931 6.52 -25.75 44.94
C PRO A 931 5.42 -25.86 46.02
N GLY A 932 4.36 -26.61 45.70
CA GLY A 932 3.19 -26.77 46.55
C GLY A 932 1.89 -26.92 45.77
N ASN A 933 0.78 -26.98 46.50
CA ASN A 933 -0.56 -27.09 45.92
C ASN A 933 -1.16 -25.70 45.68
N TYR A 934 -1.58 -25.47 44.45
CA TYR A 934 -2.28 -24.27 44.01
C TYR A 934 -3.69 -24.65 43.58
N THR A 935 -4.62 -23.72 43.72
CA THR A 935 -6.01 -23.91 43.36
C THR A 935 -6.41 -22.89 42.28
N LEU A 936 -6.83 -23.39 41.13
CA LEU A 936 -7.39 -22.59 40.05
C LEU A 936 -8.90 -22.42 40.27
N LYS A 937 -9.36 -21.16 40.38
CA LYS A 937 -10.79 -20.81 40.30
C LYS A 937 -11.05 -20.25 38.90
N ILE A 938 -11.98 -20.84 38.17
CA ILE A 938 -12.24 -20.51 36.77
C ILE A 938 -13.73 -20.22 36.56
N THR A 939 -14.05 -19.04 36.03
CA THR A 939 -15.38 -18.69 35.52
C THR A 939 -15.44 -19.07 34.04
N TYR A 940 -16.07 -20.21 33.75
CA TYR A 940 -16.26 -20.76 32.42
C TYR A 940 -17.34 -19.98 31.66
N SER A 941 -16.95 -19.44 30.51
CA SER A 941 -17.70 -18.48 29.71
C SER A 941 -17.62 -18.75 28.21
N PHE A 942 -16.49 -19.30 27.74
CA PHE A 942 -16.15 -19.51 26.34
C PHE A 942 -16.41 -20.98 25.93
N PRO A 943 -17.42 -21.28 25.08
CA PRO A 943 -17.72 -22.66 24.68
C PRO A 943 -16.75 -23.16 23.60
N VAL A 944 -16.21 -24.36 23.79
CA VAL A 944 -15.29 -25.01 22.81
C VAL A 944 -15.76 -26.37 22.31
N THR A 945 -16.68 -27.01 23.02
CA THR A 945 -17.17 -28.36 22.70
C THR A 945 -17.93 -28.43 21.38
N SER A 946 -18.58 -27.33 20.97
CA SER A 946 -19.29 -27.21 19.69
C SER A 946 -18.40 -27.39 18.46
N PHE A 947 -17.10 -27.14 18.58
CA PHE A 947 -16.10 -27.38 17.52
C PHE A 947 -15.03 -28.40 17.93
N GLN A 948 -15.30 -29.25 18.95
CA GLN A 948 -14.39 -30.28 19.44
C GLN A 948 -13.00 -29.72 19.86
N GLY A 949 -12.96 -28.48 20.36
CA GLY A 949 -11.75 -27.87 20.94
C GLY A 949 -11.62 -28.15 22.43
N THR A 950 -10.41 -27.97 22.96
CA THR A 950 -10.09 -28.04 24.39
C THR A 950 -9.56 -26.71 24.93
N LYS A 951 -9.69 -26.49 26.25
CA LYS A 951 -9.18 -25.32 26.98
C LYS A 951 -8.26 -25.77 28.11
N SER A 952 -7.06 -25.20 28.14
CA SER A 952 -6.09 -25.43 29.20
C SER A 952 -5.49 -24.14 29.74
N VAL A 953 -5.19 -24.11 31.04
CA VAL A 953 -4.31 -23.10 31.64
C VAL A 953 -2.88 -23.63 31.54
N VAL A 954 -1.96 -22.79 31.09
CA VAL A 954 -0.53 -23.11 31.01
C VAL A 954 0.23 -22.10 31.86
N ILE A 955 0.90 -22.55 32.91
CA ILE A 955 1.79 -21.73 33.74
C ILE A 955 3.22 -22.07 33.34
N SER A 956 4.02 -21.06 32.96
CA SER A 956 5.36 -21.28 32.40
C SER A 956 6.32 -20.14 32.76
N THR A 957 7.58 -20.49 32.99
CA THR A 957 8.69 -19.52 33.01
C THR A 957 9.17 -19.18 31.60
N THR A 958 10.09 -18.23 31.45
CA THR A 958 10.74 -17.93 30.16
C THR A 958 12.25 -18.02 30.29
N ALA A 959 12.90 -18.75 29.38
CA ALA A 959 14.34 -18.69 29.16
C ALA A 959 14.69 -17.59 28.14
N LEU A 960 15.99 -17.43 27.86
CA LEU A 960 16.52 -16.46 26.88
C LEU A 960 15.89 -16.61 25.48
N LEU A 961 15.51 -17.83 25.10
CA LEU A 961 14.92 -18.17 23.80
C LEU A 961 13.37 -18.19 23.82
N GLY A 962 12.75 -17.75 24.93
CA GLY A 962 11.31 -17.75 25.12
C GLY A 962 10.82 -18.95 25.94
N GLY A 963 9.74 -19.60 25.46
CA GLY A 963 9.13 -20.75 26.12
C GLY A 963 9.74 -22.10 25.71
N LYS A 964 9.29 -23.17 26.36
CA LYS A 964 9.74 -24.55 26.11
C LYS A 964 9.53 -24.95 24.65
N ASN A 965 10.60 -25.25 23.93
CA ASN A 965 10.57 -25.69 22.53
C ASN A 965 11.85 -26.47 22.14
N PRO A 966 11.90 -27.79 22.39
CA PRO A 966 13.10 -28.58 22.13
C PRO A 966 13.37 -28.81 20.63
N PHE A 967 12.41 -28.54 19.74
CA PHE A 967 12.53 -28.79 18.30
C PHE A 967 13.74 -28.09 17.67
N LEU A 968 14.04 -26.85 18.08
CA LEU A 968 15.16 -26.10 17.52
C LEU A 968 16.50 -26.76 17.89
N GLY A 969 16.71 -27.08 19.16
CA GLY A 969 17.92 -27.76 19.63
C GLY A 969 18.11 -29.14 18.99
N ILE A 970 17.04 -29.95 18.94
CA ILE A 970 17.04 -31.26 18.27
C ILE A 970 17.39 -31.12 16.79
N SER A 971 16.81 -30.14 16.08
CA SER A 971 17.07 -29.92 14.65
C SER A 971 18.54 -29.57 14.38
N TYR A 972 19.15 -28.71 15.20
CA TYR A 972 20.58 -28.39 15.08
C TYR A 972 21.48 -29.60 15.35
N ILE A 973 21.17 -30.41 16.37
CA ILE A 973 21.90 -31.65 16.67
C ILE A 973 21.78 -32.65 15.50
N VAL A 974 20.57 -32.86 14.97
CA VAL A 974 20.32 -33.80 13.86
C VAL A 974 21.03 -33.35 12.58
N VAL A 975 20.92 -32.07 12.19
CA VAL A 975 21.61 -31.54 11.01
C VAL A 975 23.13 -31.60 11.18
N GLY A 976 23.65 -31.23 12.36
CA GLY A 976 25.07 -31.31 12.67
C GLY A 976 25.61 -32.75 12.62
N ALA A 977 24.89 -33.71 13.20
CA ALA A 977 25.24 -35.14 13.17
C ALA A 977 25.23 -35.70 11.74
N ILE A 978 24.22 -35.37 10.93
CA ILE A 978 24.16 -35.74 9.51
C ILE A 978 25.35 -35.15 8.74
N CYS A 979 25.72 -33.88 9.00
CA CYS A 979 26.88 -33.25 8.37
C CYS A 979 28.21 -33.95 8.74
N LEU A 980 28.39 -34.37 10.00
CA LEU A 980 29.57 -35.14 10.41
C LEU A 980 29.62 -36.53 9.76
N ILE A 981 28.49 -37.25 9.75
CA ILE A 981 28.42 -38.58 9.13
C ILE A 981 28.73 -38.49 7.62
N LEU A 982 28.12 -37.54 6.91
CA LEU A 982 28.41 -37.31 5.50
C LEU A 982 29.85 -36.85 5.26
N GLY A 983 30.40 -36.00 6.14
CA GLY A 983 31.82 -35.60 6.10
C GLY A 983 32.78 -36.79 6.22
N ILE A 984 32.52 -37.72 7.14
CA ILE A 984 33.31 -38.96 7.32
C ILE A 984 33.16 -39.88 6.10
N VAL A 985 31.94 -40.07 5.59
CA VAL A 985 31.68 -40.92 4.41
C VAL A 985 32.36 -40.35 3.16
N PHE A 986 32.24 -39.04 2.90
CA PHE A 986 32.89 -38.40 1.77
C PHE A 986 34.42 -38.37 1.93
N LEU A 987 34.96 -38.24 3.14
CA LEU A 987 36.39 -38.35 3.41
C LEU A 987 36.89 -39.76 3.06
N PHE A 988 36.19 -40.81 3.49
CA PHE A 988 36.52 -42.20 3.18
C PHE A 988 36.43 -42.50 1.67
N ILE A 989 35.41 -41.98 0.98
CA ILE A 989 35.29 -42.10 -0.48
C ILE A 989 36.42 -41.34 -1.18
N HIS A 990 36.78 -40.14 -0.72
CA HIS A 990 37.86 -39.35 -1.30
C HIS A 990 39.24 -40.01 -1.11
N ILE A 991 39.49 -40.64 0.04
CA ILE A 991 40.74 -41.40 0.29
C ILE A 991 40.85 -42.62 -0.62
N ASN A 992 39.75 -43.35 -0.86
CA ASN A 992 39.78 -44.60 -1.62
C ASN A 992 39.60 -44.43 -3.15
N TYR A 993 38.88 -43.39 -3.59
CA TYR A 993 38.47 -43.20 -4.99
C TYR A 993 38.75 -41.78 -5.53
N GLY A 994 39.45 -40.94 -4.77
CA GLY A 994 39.80 -39.58 -5.19
C GLY A 994 40.83 -39.57 -6.32
N LYS A 995 40.39 -39.22 -7.53
CA LYS A 995 41.29 -38.76 -8.60
C LYS A 995 41.86 -37.39 -8.21
N SER A 996 43.10 -37.11 -8.58
CA SER A 996 43.74 -35.82 -8.26
C SER A 996 43.09 -34.67 -9.03
N THR A 997 43.15 -33.46 -8.46
CA THR A 997 42.70 -32.24 -9.15
C THR A 997 43.47 -31.95 -10.44
N TRP A 998 44.71 -32.45 -10.53
CA TRP A 998 45.53 -32.40 -11.74
C TRP A 998 44.97 -33.28 -12.86
N GLU A 999 44.58 -34.53 -12.56
CA GLU A 999 43.98 -35.45 -13.53
C GLU A 999 42.61 -34.97 -14.03
N MET A 1000 41.81 -34.34 -13.15
CA MET A 1000 40.51 -33.76 -13.54
C MET A 1000 40.63 -32.49 -14.39
N THR A 1001 41.77 -31.79 -14.35
CA THR A 1001 42.01 -30.56 -15.14
C THR A 1001 42.69 -30.84 -16.48
N HIS A 1002 43.34 -31.99 -16.64
CA HIS A 1002 44.02 -32.42 -17.87
C HIS A 1002 43.25 -33.51 -18.62
N VAL A 1003 41.95 -33.27 -18.86
CA VAL A 1003 41.11 -34.14 -19.69
C VAL A 1003 41.32 -33.79 -21.17
N ASP A 1004 42.24 -34.51 -21.80
CA ASP A 1004 42.53 -34.41 -23.24
C ASP A 1004 41.58 -35.33 -24.04
N PRO A 1005 41.38 -35.18 -25.36
CA PRO A 1005 40.56 -36.09 -26.18
C PRO A 1005 41.04 -37.57 -26.23
N ARG A 1006 42.10 -37.90 -25.48
CA ARG A 1006 42.74 -39.21 -25.37
C ARG A 1006 42.70 -39.80 -23.95
N THR A 1007 42.21 -39.08 -22.92
CA THR A 1007 42.09 -39.68 -21.59
C THR A 1007 40.97 -40.73 -21.60
N PRO A 1008 41.26 -41.99 -21.23
CA PRO A 1008 40.26 -43.05 -21.24
C PRO A 1008 39.22 -42.82 -20.12
N TYR A 1009 37.95 -42.86 -20.49
CA TYR A 1009 36.84 -42.93 -19.54
C TYR A 1009 36.75 -44.36 -18.98
N ASN A 1010 37.38 -44.58 -17.83
CA ASN A 1010 37.12 -45.70 -16.91
C ASN A 1010 36.15 -45.25 -15.81
#